data_AF-A0AB39LYH6-F1
#
_entry.id   AF-A0AB39LYH6-F1
#
_cell.length_a   1.000
_cell.length_b   1.000
_cell.length_c   1.000
_cell.angle_alpha   90.00
_cell.angle_beta   90.00
_cell.angle_gamma   90.00
#
_symmetry.space_group_name_H-M   'P 1'
#
loop_
_entity.id
_entity.type
_entity.pdbx_description
1 polymer ?
#
loop_
_entity_poly.entity_id
_entity_poly.type
_entity_poly.pdbx_seq_one_letter_code
_entity_poly.pdbx_strand_id
1 'polypeptide(L)'
;MAITINPRATWGQYAPWYLQKHASDPPEASKNPAWHGDRGVFLHYLGPGSTADLRTEEDCRKEIAEVYLQHKTEGQFEGDIAYNYLVCQHGHIYEGRGEQRGEGNGGEADPIDGRGRNEGFYSILGMIRSDDVASEAMLRAIRDLIGHLRHHVNPHTGKTAGNRILPHSFGYDTDCPGNLHMYARPGSTIDPSVPWRAPADIYVHRTQKWVNETYDKAPGYVICSETGYTGWNTVLALTQGLQHELGISPTVQTFGPGTFNAVKKRRVMPDRESNDNLLRLYNGALWCKGYWASPFLFGWGEESQSSLQQLYGDMGLNYGTVQQSEAMWPHVLKSLLRMDQFRLVPGGDPHIRAIQQRLNSRYVQDVGIPAMSLVPCDGIYSRDVQQGLMMAIQYELGIALESINGYFGPGTQTALKGRGSGTLSGDLRYLFRAACYFNSPTYTANGQTTYLPADISTDAQTGTHLVWLQSFQRFSQIPVTGHNDYTTWAQLLVSSGDVSRDATGCDCITEITPQRGRLLKANGYHIVGRYLDEHLAPGDEGYLGKALKPGEPQIILDAGLRFFPIFQYNGTELGNFTRDKGYDQGKKAHQKAVEHGIGSGTCVYFGVDYDATDEEITSHVVPYFNGVKAGLAEMGGRYTFGVYGSRNVCIRVSKDAGARWSFVSGMSWGFSGNLGFPLPENWSFNQIHEYEFQAGWGLDHNIWRDGSDPGVSAVGQE
;
A
#
# COMPACT_ATOMS: atom_id res chain seq x y z
N MET A 1 16.35 -25.72 9.09
CA MET A 1 17.50 -24.80 9.22
C MET A 1 18.32 -25.26 10.41
N ALA A 2 19.65 -25.23 10.33
CA ALA A 2 20.48 -25.52 11.49
C ALA A 2 20.42 -24.31 12.44
N ILE A 3 19.89 -24.52 13.64
CA ILE A 3 19.90 -23.51 14.72
C ILE A 3 20.96 -23.91 15.75
N THR A 4 21.56 -22.93 16.41
CA THR A 4 22.49 -23.19 17.52
C THR A 4 21.74 -23.09 18.83
N ILE A 5 21.60 -24.22 19.53
CA ILE A 5 21.08 -24.27 20.90
C ILE A 5 22.27 -24.45 21.83
N ASN A 6 22.49 -23.47 22.72
CA ASN A 6 23.57 -23.55 23.70
C ASN A 6 23.20 -24.57 24.78
N PRO A 7 24.03 -25.60 25.01
CA PRO A 7 23.71 -26.68 25.94
C PRO A 7 23.76 -26.19 27.38
N ARG A 8 23.12 -26.94 28.29
CA ARG A 8 23.07 -26.63 29.73
C ARG A 8 24.40 -26.24 30.36
N ALA A 9 25.49 -26.91 29.97
CA ALA A 9 26.84 -26.62 30.45
C ALA A 9 27.29 -25.16 30.25
N THR A 10 26.75 -24.43 29.28
CA THR A 10 27.14 -23.02 29.05
C THR A 10 26.67 -22.10 30.17
N TRP A 11 25.52 -22.38 30.78
CA TRP A 11 24.94 -21.57 31.86
C TRP A 11 25.01 -22.26 33.23
N GLY A 12 25.02 -23.60 33.29
CA GLY A 12 25.04 -24.37 34.54
C GLY A 12 26.28 -24.13 35.40
N GLN A 13 27.38 -23.69 34.80
CA GLN A 13 28.59 -23.27 35.51
C GLN A 13 28.38 -22.06 36.45
N TYR A 14 27.34 -21.24 36.21
CA TYR A 14 27.01 -20.08 37.05
C TYR A 14 26.06 -20.43 38.20
N ALA A 15 25.52 -21.66 38.26
CA ALA A 15 24.72 -22.10 39.39
C ALA A 15 25.59 -22.23 40.67
N PRO A 16 24.97 -22.24 41.88
CA PRO A 16 25.70 -22.52 43.11
C PRO A 16 26.46 -23.85 43.03
N TRP A 17 27.67 -23.92 43.58
CA TRP A 17 28.60 -25.04 43.43
C TRP A 17 27.96 -26.43 43.71
N TYR A 18 27.02 -26.51 44.66
CA TYR A 18 26.34 -27.75 45.04
C TYR A 18 25.23 -28.18 44.05
N LEU A 19 24.86 -27.31 43.09
CA LEU A 19 23.89 -27.57 42.02
C LEU A 19 24.53 -27.55 40.62
N GLN A 20 25.77 -27.09 40.45
CA GLN A 20 26.42 -26.94 39.13
C GLN A 20 26.40 -28.21 38.30
N LYS A 21 26.59 -29.38 38.92
CA LYS A 21 26.52 -30.65 38.21
C LYS A 21 25.13 -30.86 37.59
N HIS A 22 24.07 -30.80 38.40
CA HIS A 22 22.70 -30.96 37.92
C HIS A 22 22.32 -29.88 36.90
N ALA A 23 22.74 -28.64 37.12
CA ALA A 23 22.47 -27.54 36.20
C ALA A 23 23.15 -27.73 34.83
N SER A 24 24.32 -28.38 34.78
CA SER A 24 25.13 -28.56 33.57
C SER A 24 24.90 -29.89 32.83
N ASP A 25 24.41 -30.91 33.54
CA ASP A 25 24.08 -32.21 32.95
C ASP A 25 22.96 -32.08 31.89
N PRO A 26 22.92 -32.91 30.84
CA PRO A 26 21.84 -32.90 29.86
C PRO A 26 20.44 -33.06 30.50
N PRO A 27 19.37 -32.51 29.90
CA PRO A 27 18.03 -32.65 30.44
C PRO A 27 17.57 -34.11 30.62
N GLU A 28 16.86 -34.39 31.72
CA GLU A 28 16.20 -35.68 31.91
C GLU A 28 14.94 -35.81 31.04
N ALA A 29 14.74 -36.97 30.44
CA ALA A 29 13.51 -37.27 29.70
C ALA A 29 12.27 -37.25 30.60
N SER A 30 11.10 -37.04 29.99
CA SER A 30 9.81 -37.07 30.71
C SER A 30 9.60 -38.37 31.47
N LYS A 31 9.24 -38.26 32.75
CA LYS A 31 8.70 -39.36 33.56
C LYS A 31 7.18 -39.52 33.37
N ASN A 32 6.54 -38.56 32.71
CA ASN A 32 5.12 -38.61 32.39
C ASN A 32 4.90 -39.42 31.09
N PRO A 33 4.21 -40.58 31.14
CA PRO A 33 3.95 -41.41 29.96
C PRO A 33 2.97 -40.78 28.97
N ALA A 34 2.26 -39.71 29.37
CA ALA A 34 1.37 -38.95 28.49
C ALA A 34 2.09 -37.83 27.70
N TRP A 35 3.42 -37.70 27.81
CA TRP A 35 4.18 -36.73 27.03
C TRP A 35 4.16 -37.08 25.53
N HIS A 36 3.70 -36.12 24.72
CA HIS A 36 3.62 -36.23 23.28
C HIS A 36 4.36 -35.09 22.56
N GLY A 37 4.29 -33.86 23.10
CA GLY A 37 4.94 -32.69 22.52
C GLY A 37 4.45 -32.34 21.12
N ASP A 38 3.18 -32.62 20.81
CA ASP A 38 2.62 -32.54 19.45
C ASP A 38 1.63 -31.39 19.25
N ARG A 39 1.47 -30.49 20.23
CA ARG A 39 0.51 -29.37 20.16
C ARG A 39 1.13 -28.05 19.76
N GLY A 40 2.29 -27.70 20.32
CA GLY A 40 2.99 -26.45 20.00
C GLY A 40 3.77 -25.88 21.18
N VAL A 41 3.80 -24.55 21.27
CA VAL A 41 4.60 -23.84 22.29
C VAL A 41 3.79 -22.83 23.10
N PHE A 42 4.18 -22.67 24.37
CA PHE A 42 3.83 -21.54 25.22
C PHE A 42 4.98 -20.54 25.31
N LEU A 43 4.67 -19.25 25.23
CA LEU A 43 5.62 -18.19 25.53
C LEU A 43 5.50 -17.75 26.98
N HIS A 44 6.66 -17.48 27.57
CA HIS A 44 6.86 -16.97 28.93
C HIS A 44 7.82 -15.78 28.92
N TYR A 45 7.87 -15.04 30.02
CA TYR A 45 8.84 -13.96 30.28
C TYR A 45 9.39 -14.03 31.71
N LEU A 46 10.43 -13.24 32.05
CA LEU A 46 11.09 -13.28 33.35
C LEU A 46 10.25 -12.70 34.51
N GLY A 47 9.19 -11.95 34.22
CA GLY A 47 8.38 -11.29 35.24
C GLY A 47 8.49 -9.77 35.24
N PRO A 48 8.15 -9.11 36.37
CA PRO A 48 8.19 -7.65 36.50
C PRO A 48 9.61 -7.05 36.42
N GLY A 49 9.71 -5.81 35.93
CA GLY A 49 10.95 -5.00 35.92
C GLY A 49 11.54 -4.82 34.52
N SER A 50 12.86 -4.57 34.46
CA SER A 50 13.62 -4.38 33.21
C SER A 50 14.84 -5.28 33.15
N THR A 51 15.24 -5.67 31.93
CA THR A 51 16.45 -6.45 31.61
C THR A 51 17.62 -5.58 31.16
N ALA A 52 17.65 -4.29 31.51
CA ALA A 52 18.75 -3.37 31.20
C ALA A 52 20.11 -3.76 31.84
N ASP A 53 20.07 -4.67 32.81
CA ASP A 53 21.20 -5.36 33.45
C ASP A 53 21.75 -6.52 32.61
N LEU A 54 20.94 -7.15 31.76
CA LEU A 54 21.33 -8.29 30.92
C LEU A 54 22.04 -7.85 29.63
N ARG A 55 23.17 -7.16 29.77
CA ARG A 55 23.88 -6.48 28.66
C ARG A 55 24.77 -7.39 27.83
N THR A 56 25.21 -8.50 28.39
CA THR A 56 26.11 -9.44 27.74
C THR A 56 25.53 -10.85 27.73
N GLU A 57 26.13 -11.71 26.91
CA GLU A 57 25.80 -13.13 26.91
C GLU A 57 26.08 -13.79 28.27
N GLU A 58 27.13 -13.35 28.96
CA GLU A 58 27.46 -13.83 30.31
C GLU A 58 26.38 -13.46 31.32
N ASP A 59 25.85 -12.24 31.26
CA ASP A 59 24.75 -11.80 32.14
C ASP A 59 23.49 -12.65 31.91
N CYS A 60 23.19 -12.95 30.64
CA CYS A 60 22.08 -13.85 30.30
C CYS A 60 22.29 -15.25 30.89
N ARG A 61 23.50 -15.81 30.81
CA ARG A 61 23.78 -17.14 31.38
C ARG A 61 23.67 -17.16 32.91
N LYS A 62 24.05 -16.07 33.58
CA LYS A 62 23.87 -15.89 35.03
C LYS A 62 22.39 -15.82 35.40
N GLU A 63 21.60 -15.02 34.69
CA GLU A 63 20.14 -14.93 34.89
C GLU A 63 19.46 -16.30 34.72
N ILE A 64 19.86 -17.09 33.72
CA ILE A 64 19.33 -18.45 33.54
C ILE A 64 19.62 -19.33 34.76
N ALA A 65 20.83 -19.22 35.33
CA ALA A 65 21.20 -19.96 36.54
C ALA A 65 20.39 -19.49 37.77
N GLU A 66 20.03 -18.21 37.85
CA GLU A 66 19.15 -17.65 38.89
C GLU A 66 17.70 -18.16 38.75
N VAL A 67 17.14 -18.16 37.53
CA VAL A 67 15.82 -18.75 37.24
C VAL A 67 15.80 -20.23 37.59
N TYR A 68 16.86 -20.97 37.25
CA TYR A 68 17.01 -22.37 37.65
C TYR A 68 17.05 -22.53 39.17
N LEU A 69 17.82 -21.69 39.87
CA LEU A 69 17.93 -21.73 41.33
C LEU A 69 16.58 -21.49 42.00
N GLN A 70 15.84 -20.47 41.57
CA GLN A 70 14.52 -20.16 42.09
C GLN A 70 13.56 -21.36 41.97
N HIS A 71 13.46 -21.94 40.78
CA HIS A 71 12.64 -23.12 40.55
C HIS A 71 13.07 -24.33 41.39
N LYS A 72 14.39 -24.50 41.59
CA LYS A 72 14.95 -25.60 42.39
C LYS A 72 14.66 -25.43 43.88
N THR A 73 14.76 -24.21 44.43
CA THR A 73 14.56 -23.94 45.86
C THR A 73 13.10 -23.94 46.27
N GLU A 74 12.19 -23.58 45.37
CA GLU A 74 10.74 -23.64 45.61
C GLU A 74 10.18 -25.07 45.57
N GLY A 75 11.00 -26.07 45.19
CA GLY A 75 10.60 -27.48 45.17
C GLY A 75 9.59 -27.84 44.06
N GLN A 76 9.43 -26.95 43.08
CA GLN A 76 8.48 -27.10 41.97
C GLN A 76 9.12 -27.82 40.77
N PHE A 77 8.29 -28.18 39.78
CA PHE A 77 8.72 -28.57 38.43
C PHE A 77 9.64 -29.79 38.33
N GLU A 78 9.48 -30.76 39.23
CA GLU A 78 10.35 -31.94 39.39
C GLU A 78 11.81 -31.60 39.72
N GLY A 79 12.03 -30.44 40.33
CA GLY A 79 13.36 -29.99 40.74
C GLY A 79 14.24 -29.60 39.56
N ASP A 80 13.67 -29.04 38.49
CA ASP A 80 14.44 -28.48 37.38
C ASP A 80 13.81 -27.18 36.86
N ILE A 81 14.53 -26.42 36.03
CA ILE A 81 14.04 -25.17 35.43
C ILE A 81 12.76 -25.40 34.62
N ALA A 82 11.69 -24.63 34.83
CA ALA A 82 10.35 -24.85 34.23
C ALA A 82 10.32 -24.86 32.69
N TYR A 83 11.30 -24.22 32.04
CA TYR A 83 11.26 -23.91 30.62
C TYR A 83 12.12 -24.86 29.78
N ASN A 84 11.58 -25.33 28.65
CA ASN A 84 12.33 -26.14 27.68
C ASN A 84 13.50 -25.36 27.08
N TYR A 85 13.25 -24.10 26.73
CA TYR A 85 14.24 -23.22 26.13
C TYR A 85 14.12 -21.80 26.67
N LEU A 86 15.24 -21.09 26.67
CA LEU A 86 15.35 -19.69 27.05
C LEU A 86 16.00 -18.92 25.90
N VAL A 87 15.45 -17.76 25.54
CA VAL A 87 15.94 -16.96 24.42
C VAL A 87 16.23 -15.53 24.90
N CYS A 88 17.46 -15.06 24.75
CA CYS A 88 17.85 -13.74 25.22
C CYS A 88 17.68 -12.63 24.18
N GLN A 89 17.74 -11.37 24.65
CA GLN A 89 17.66 -10.16 23.80
C GLN A 89 18.74 -10.12 22.70
N HIS A 90 19.83 -10.88 22.85
CA HIS A 90 20.90 -11.00 21.85
C HIS A 90 20.59 -12.03 20.74
N GLY A 91 19.50 -12.79 20.86
CA GLY A 91 19.12 -13.84 19.90
C GLY A 91 19.78 -15.20 20.14
N HIS A 92 20.42 -15.42 21.30
CA HIS A 92 20.94 -16.74 21.67
C HIS A 92 19.85 -17.59 22.30
N ILE A 93 19.81 -18.87 21.90
CA ILE A 93 18.90 -19.88 22.44
C ILE A 93 19.70 -20.75 23.41
N TYR A 94 19.13 -21.00 24.59
CA TYR A 94 19.71 -21.85 25.62
C TYR A 94 18.77 -23.01 25.94
N GLU A 95 19.35 -24.19 26.09
CA GLU A 95 18.63 -25.37 26.54
C GLU A 95 18.33 -25.29 28.03
N GLY A 96 17.05 -25.35 28.40
CA GLY A 96 16.60 -25.55 29.77
C GLY A 96 16.36 -27.04 30.02
N ARG A 97 15.09 -27.46 30.11
CA ARG A 97 14.73 -28.90 30.22
C ARG A 97 14.63 -29.65 28.88
N GLY A 98 14.98 -29.01 27.76
CA GLY A 98 15.12 -29.65 26.44
C GLY A 98 13.80 -30.17 25.83
N GLU A 99 13.89 -30.90 24.72
CA GLU A 99 12.71 -31.38 23.98
C GLU A 99 12.11 -32.70 24.50
N GLN A 100 12.83 -33.47 25.32
CA GLN A 100 12.37 -34.80 25.73
C GLN A 100 11.30 -34.78 26.84
N ARG A 101 10.74 -33.61 27.15
CA ARG A 101 9.74 -33.40 28.19
C ARG A 101 8.91 -32.14 27.95
N GLY A 102 7.70 -32.09 28.49
CA GLY A 102 6.83 -30.91 28.39
C GLY A 102 7.21 -29.76 29.29
N GLU A 103 6.50 -28.65 29.14
CA GLU A 103 6.66 -27.49 30.02
C GLU A 103 6.47 -27.87 31.51
N GLY A 104 7.05 -27.08 32.41
CA GLY A 104 6.89 -27.28 33.85
C GLY A 104 5.59 -26.73 34.43
N ASN A 105 4.84 -25.92 33.69
CA ASN A 105 3.87 -24.99 34.29
C ASN A 105 2.40 -25.43 34.24
N GLY A 106 2.14 -26.73 34.10
CA GLY A 106 0.78 -27.29 34.13
C GLY A 106 0.17 -27.29 35.53
N GLY A 107 -0.35 -26.13 35.97
CA GLY A 107 -1.39 -26.06 37.00
C GLY A 107 -2.74 -26.64 36.50
N GLU A 108 -3.81 -26.46 37.28
CA GLU A 108 -5.18 -26.99 37.04
C GLU A 108 -5.92 -26.40 35.81
N ALA A 109 -5.22 -26.02 34.74
CA ALA A 109 -5.86 -25.52 33.52
C ALA A 109 -6.51 -26.64 32.69
N ASP A 110 -7.62 -26.30 32.03
CA ASP A 110 -8.35 -27.20 31.15
C ASP A 110 -7.46 -27.73 30.01
N PRO A 111 -7.65 -29.00 29.59
CA PRO A 111 -6.96 -29.56 28.45
C PRO A 111 -7.20 -28.75 27.16
N ILE A 112 -6.13 -28.50 26.41
CA ILE A 112 -6.18 -27.79 25.13
C ILE A 112 -6.09 -28.84 24.03
N ASP A 113 -7.11 -28.90 23.16
CA ASP A 113 -7.23 -29.90 22.10
C ASP A 113 -7.06 -31.35 22.66
N GLY A 114 -7.66 -31.61 23.83
CA GLY A 114 -7.66 -32.92 24.50
C GLY A 114 -6.30 -33.35 25.08
N ARG A 115 -5.38 -32.40 25.32
CA ARG A 115 -4.07 -32.63 25.94
C ARG A 115 -3.84 -31.66 27.09
N GLY A 116 -3.29 -32.15 28.20
CA GLY A 116 -2.73 -31.29 29.23
C GLY A 116 -1.54 -30.50 28.69
N ARG A 117 -1.24 -29.36 29.33
CA ARG A 117 -0.13 -28.49 28.90
C ARG A 117 1.22 -29.21 28.94
N ASN A 118 1.52 -29.87 30.06
CA ASN A 118 2.73 -30.70 30.24
C ASN A 118 2.76 -31.95 29.36
N GLU A 119 1.66 -32.30 28.68
CA GLU A 119 1.55 -33.45 27.78
C GLU A 119 1.78 -33.06 26.31
N GLY A 120 1.35 -31.87 25.91
CA GLY A 120 1.31 -31.46 24.51
C GLY A 120 2.28 -30.36 24.11
N PHE A 121 2.77 -29.56 25.06
CA PHE A 121 3.41 -28.28 24.76
C PHE A 121 4.81 -28.15 25.32
N TYR A 122 5.65 -27.45 24.56
CA TYR A 122 6.92 -26.91 25.02
C TYR A 122 6.72 -25.48 25.54
N SER A 123 7.60 -25.00 26.39
CA SER A 123 7.64 -23.61 26.85
C SER A 123 8.95 -22.93 26.47
N ILE A 124 8.84 -21.73 25.92
CA ILE A 124 9.96 -20.86 25.57
C ILE A 124 9.89 -19.62 26.45
N LEU A 125 10.93 -19.40 27.26
CA LEU A 125 11.10 -18.17 28.03
C LEU A 125 11.84 -17.13 27.19
N GLY A 126 11.15 -16.07 26.78
CA GLY A 126 11.86 -14.88 26.30
C GLY A 126 12.42 -14.12 27.49
N MET A 127 13.74 -13.89 27.52
CA MET A 127 14.41 -13.23 28.63
C MET A 127 14.23 -11.71 28.55
N ILE A 128 12.97 -11.29 28.72
CA ILE A 128 12.55 -9.91 28.93
C ILE A 128 11.71 -9.83 30.20
N ARG A 129 11.62 -8.63 30.78
CA ARG A 129 10.71 -8.31 31.88
C ARG A 129 9.61 -7.34 31.40
N SER A 130 8.67 -6.99 32.28
CA SER A 130 7.46 -6.20 31.95
C SER A 130 7.72 -4.87 31.24
N ASP A 131 8.87 -4.25 31.51
CA ASP A 131 9.20 -2.90 31.04
C ASP A 131 9.93 -2.93 29.69
N ASP A 132 10.33 -4.11 29.23
CA ASP A 132 11.16 -4.26 28.04
C ASP A 132 10.33 -4.58 26.78
N VAL A 133 10.85 -4.16 25.63
CA VAL A 133 10.35 -4.60 24.31
C VAL A 133 11.28 -5.68 23.77
N ALA A 134 10.71 -6.75 23.22
CA ALA A 134 11.49 -7.83 22.63
C ALA A 134 12.31 -7.34 21.43
N SER A 135 13.61 -7.61 21.43
CA SER A 135 14.48 -7.31 20.30
C SER A 135 14.13 -8.14 19.06
N GLU A 136 14.46 -7.62 17.87
CA GLU A 136 14.32 -8.39 16.63
C GLU A 136 15.14 -9.69 16.66
N ALA A 137 16.34 -9.68 17.26
CA ALA A 137 17.18 -10.86 17.39
C ALA A 137 16.51 -11.96 18.24
N MET A 138 15.89 -11.60 19.37
CA MET A 138 15.11 -12.53 20.18
C MET A 138 13.94 -13.11 19.39
N LEU A 139 13.16 -12.28 18.71
CA LEU A 139 11.97 -12.71 17.97
C LEU A 139 12.34 -13.65 16.81
N ARG A 140 13.45 -13.38 16.11
CA ARG A 140 14.00 -14.29 15.08
C ARG A 140 14.45 -15.61 15.69
N ALA A 141 15.15 -15.59 16.82
CA ALA A 141 15.57 -16.81 17.50
C ALA A 141 14.39 -17.65 18.01
N ILE A 142 13.34 -17.02 18.55
CA ILE A 142 12.09 -17.71 18.92
C ILE A 142 11.45 -18.35 17.69
N ARG A 143 11.37 -17.61 16.57
CA ARG A 143 10.82 -18.11 15.30
C ARG A 143 11.60 -19.33 14.80
N ASP A 144 12.93 -19.23 14.78
CA ASP A 144 13.81 -20.30 14.31
C ASP A 144 13.72 -21.52 15.22
N LEU A 145 13.57 -21.32 16.54
CA LEU A 145 13.33 -22.39 17.50
C LEU A 145 11.98 -23.08 17.28
N ILE A 146 10.89 -22.32 17.08
CA ILE A 146 9.59 -22.90 16.73
C ILE A 146 9.70 -23.67 15.40
N GLY A 147 10.41 -23.12 14.42
CA GLY A 147 10.70 -23.77 13.15
C GLY A 147 11.46 -25.08 13.35
N HIS A 148 12.48 -25.09 14.21
CA HIS A 148 13.20 -26.30 14.57
C HIS A 148 12.29 -27.35 15.20
N LEU A 149 11.51 -27.00 16.23
CA LEU A 149 10.61 -27.93 16.93
C LEU A 149 9.52 -28.53 16.02
N ARG A 150 9.07 -27.80 14.99
CA ARG A 150 8.09 -28.31 14.02
C ARG A 150 8.66 -29.28 12.99
N HIS A 151 9.98 -29.28 12.77
CA HIS A 151 10.64 -30.11 11.76
C HIS A 151 11.59 -31.15 12.35
N HIS A 152 12.09 -30.95 13.57
CA HIS A 152 12.92 -31.88 14.30
C HIS A 152 12.03 -32.91 14.99
N VAL A 153 12.23 -34.19 14.67
CA VAL A 153 11.49 -35.28 15.28
C VAL A 153 12.02 -35.48 16.69
N ASN A 154 11.13 -35.31 17.67
CA ASN A 154 11.45 -35.52 19.07
C ASN A 154 11.99 -36.95 19.27
N PRO A 155 13.22 -37.12 19.78
CA PRO A 155 13.86 -38.43 19.90
C PRO A 155 13.19 -39.33 20.95
N HIS A 156 12.41 -38.76 21.88
CA HIS A 156 11.69 -39.52 22.90
C HIS A 156 10.29 -39.95 22.45
N THR A 157 9.55 -39.08 21.73
CA THR A 157 8.15 -39.36 21.35
C THR A 157 7.97 -39.77 19.88
N GLY A 158 8.96 -39.53 19.02
CA GLY A 158 8.87 -39.74 17.57
C GLY A 158 7.95 -38.75 16.85
N LYS A 159 7.57 -37.64 17.50
CA LYS A 159 6.64 -36.62 16.95
C LYS A 159 7.34 -35.26 16.79
N THR A 160 6.77 -34.39 15.96
CA THR A 160 7.15 -32.97 15.88
C THR A 160 6.15 -32.09 16.63
N ALA A 161 6.57 -30.86 16.97
CA ALA A 161 5.67 -29.88 17.56
C ALA A 161 4.54 -29.48 16.59
N GLY A 162 3.36 -29.21 17.15
CA GLY A 162 2.22 -28.68 16.40
C GLY A 162 2.32 -27.19 16.09
N ASN A 163 1.25 -26.65 15.50
CA ASN A 163 1.21 -25.26 15.03
C ASN A 163 0.76 -24.24 16.07
N ARG A 164 0.40 -24.66 17.28
CA ARG A 164 -0.04 -23.71 18.33
C ARG A 164 1.14 -22.87 18.81
N ILE A 165 0.87 -21.58 18.99
CA ILE A 165 1.73 -20.63 19.69
C ILE A 165 0.76 -19.91 20.63
N LEU A 166 0.96 -20.03 21.94
CA LEU A 166 0.01 -19.51 22.93
C LEU A 166 0.73 -18.69 23.99
N PRO A 167 0.11 -17.63 24.54
CA PRO A 167 0.66 -16.95 25.71
C PRO A 167 0.45 -17.81 26.96
N HIS A 168 1.29 -17.66 27.96
CA HIS A 168 1.06 -18.31 29.25
C HIS A 168 -0.32 -17.95 29.85
N SER A 169 -0.76 -16.69 29.69
CA SER A 169 -2.09 -16.19 30.08
C SER A 169 -3.28 -16.87 29.39
N PHE A 170 -3.06 -17.71 28.38
CA PHE A 170 -4.14 -18.51 27.81
C PHE A 170 -4.65 -19.52 28.86
N GLY A 171 -5.84 -19.26 29.41
CA GLY A 171 -6.45 -20.07 30.47
C GLY A 171 -5.96 -19.77 31.89
N TYR A 172 -5.18 -18.70 32.10
CA TYR A 172 -4.71 -18.28 33.43
C TYR A 172 -4.83 -16.76 33.61
N ASP A 173 -5.18 -16.35 34.83
CA ASP A 173 -5.13 -14.94 35.24
C ASP A 173 -3.69 -14.56 35.60
N THR A 174 -2.90 -14.20 34.58
CA THR A 174 -1.49 -13.82 34.72
C THR A 174 -1.07 -12.82 33.64
N ASP A 175 -0.14 -11.94 33.98
CA ASP A 175 0.47 -10.99 33.03
C ASP A 175 1.47 -11.66 32.08
N CYS A 176 1.89 -12.90 32.35
CA CYS A 176 2.84 -13.64 31.51
C CYS A 176 2.23 -13.95 30.12
N PRO A 177 2.90 -13.64 28.99
CA PRO A 177 4.33 -13.37 28.84
C PRO A 177 4.71 -11.88 28.67
N GLY A 178 3.98 -10.97 29.33
CA GLY A 178 4.21 -9.53 29.24
C GLY A 178 4.09 -9.04 27.80
N ASN A 179 5.05 -8.21 27.37
CA ASN A 179 5.04 -7.62 26.03
C ASN A 179 5.24 -8.64 24.90
N LEU A 180 5.55 -9.93 25.19
CA LEU A 180 5.53 -11.00 24.17
C LEU A 180 4.12 -11.46 23.80
N HIS A 181 3.09 -11.05 24.56
CA HIS A 181 1.71 -11.47 24.33
C HIS A 181 1.25 -11.22 22.88
N MET A 182 1.63 -10.08 22.29
CA MET A 182 1.27 -9.73 20.91
C MET A 182 1.84 -10.67 19.84
N TYR A 183 2.87 -11.46 20.18
CA TYR A 183 3.49 -12.45 19.31
C TYR A 183 3.01 -13.87 19.57
N ALA A 184 2.44 -14.15 20.74
CA ALA A 184 2.09 -15.49 21.20
C ALA A 184 0.79 -16.01 20.54
N ARG A 185 0.73 -16.04 19.21
CA ARG A 185 -0.39 -16.53 18.43
C ARG A 185 0.05 -17.05 17.06
N PRO A 186 -0.67 -17.99 16.45
CA PRO A 186 -0.45 -18.36 15.05
C PRO A 186 -0.54 -17.15 14.11
N GLY A 187 0.27 -17.14 13.05
CA GLY A 187 0.34 -16.07 12.06
C GLY A 187 1.02 -14.78 12.52
N SER A 188 1.59 -14.73 13.73
CA SER A 188 2.44 -13.61 14.15
C SER A 188 3.82 -13.66 13.48
N THR A 189 4.65 -12.64 13.66
CA THR A 189 6.00 -12.63 13.04
C THR A 189 6.90 -13.77 13.52
N ILE A 190 6.66 -14.30 14.73
CA ILE A 190 7.41 -15.45 15.25
C ILE A 190 6.90 -16.80 14.73
N ASP A 191 5.80 -16.82 13.97
CA ASP A 191 5.27 -18.05 13.39
C ASP A 191 6.00 -18.39 12.07
N PRO A 192 6.79 -19.48 12.02
CA PRO A 192 7.54 -19.83 10.81
C PRO A 192 6.66 -20.15 9.60
N SER A 193 5.34 -20.34 9.76
CA SER A 193 4.43 -20.62 8.63
C SER A 193 4.00 -19.38 7.83
N VAL A 194 4.33 -18.17 8.29
CA VAL A 194 4.05 -16.92 7.56
C VAL A 194 5.35 -16.18 7.26
N PRO A 195 5.42 -15.32 6.21
CA PRO A 195 6.58 -14.49 5.96
C PRO A 195 6.96 -13.63 7.19
N TRP A 196 8.26 -13.44 7.41
CA TRP A 196 8.74 -12.54 8.47
C TRP A 196 8.21 -11.13 8.26
N ARG A 197 7.68 -10.52 9.33
CA ARG A 197 7.33 -9.11 9.39
C ARG A 197 8.22 -8.39 10.41
N ALA A 198 8.45 -7.10 10.24
CA ALA A 198 9.13 -6.29 11.26
C ALA A 198 8.45 -6.45 12.64
N PRO A 199 9.15 -6.20 13.76
CA PRO A 199 8.55 -6.22 15.10
C PRO A 199 7.26 -5.37 15.19
N ALA A 200 6.30 -5.85 15.96
CA ALA A 200 5.08 -5.12 16.29
C ALA A 200 5.35 -4.05 17.36
N ASP A 201 4.57 -2.98 17.34
CA ASP A 201 4.66 -1.88 18.30
C ASP A 201 3.75 -2.15 19.52
N ILE A 202 4.34 -2.13 20.70
CA ILE A 202 3.62 -2.43 21.95
C ILE A 202 2.57 -1.37 22.31
N TYR A 203 2.81 -0.10 21.97
CA TYR A 203 1.86 0.99 22.25
C TYR A 203 0.67 0.93 21.29
N VAL A 204 0.90 0.56 20.04
CA VAL A 204 -0.18 0.24 19.09
C VAL A 204 -1.00 -0.96 19.59
N HIS A 205 -0.34 -2.00 20.11
CA HIS A 205 -1.05 -3.17 20.64
C HIS A 205 -1.92 -2.80 21.85
N ARG A 206 -1.38 -2.03 22.80
CA ARG A 206 -2.12 -1.52 23.96
C ARG A 206 -3.31 -0.65 23.54
N THR A 207 -3.12 0.19 22.52
CA THR A 207 -4.18 1.01 21.93
C THR A 207 -5.31 0.15 21.36
N GLN A 208 -4.98 -0.89 20.59
CA GLN A 208 -5.95 -1.80 19.98
C GLN A 208 -6.77 -2.55 21.04
N LYS A 209 -6.10 -3.10 22.06
CA LYS A 209 -6.76 -3.79 23.17
C LYS A 209 -7.70 -2.84 23.92
N TRP A 210 -7.21 -1.67 24.31
CA TRP A 210 -8.01 -0.68 25.03
C TRP A 210 -9.23 -0.20 24.24
N VAL A 211 -9.06 0.15 22.95
CA VAL A 211 -10.18 0.67 22.15
C VAL A 211 -11.25 -0.39 21.96
N ASN A 212 -10.87 -1.66 21.77
CA ASN A 212 -11.81 -2.77 21.69
C ASN A 212 -12.55 -2.95 23.02
N GLU A 213 -11.82 -3.06 24.14
CA GLU A 213 -12.42 -3.27 25.47
C GLU A 213 -13.35 -2.13 25.90
N THR A 214 -13.05 -0.90 25.48
CA THR A 214 -13.81 0.30 25.87
C THR A 214 -15.09 0.46 25.04
N TYR A 215 -15.06 0.12 23.76
CA TYR A 215 -16.12 0.46 22.81
C TYR A 215 -16.82 -0.73 22.15
N ASP A 216 -16.52 -1.98 22.54
CA ASP A 216 -17.15 -3.20 21.99
C ASP A 216 -18.69 -3.18 21.98
N LYS A 217 -19.30 -2.49 22.95
CA LYS A 217 -20.75 -2.33 23.10
C LYS A 217 -21.32 -1.05 22.49
N ALA A 218 -20.48 -0.17 21.95
CA ALA A 218 -20.95 1.05 21.30
C ALA A 218 -21.67 0.72 19.99
N PRO A 219 -22.89 1.26 19.73
CA PRO A 219 -23.61 0.97 18.50
C PRO A 219 -22.79 1.29 17.24
N GLY A 220 -22.67 0.32 16.34
CA GLY A 220 -21.92 0.42 15.08
C GLY A 220 -20.41 0.17 15.19
N TYR A 221 -19.84 0.03 16.39
CA TYR A 221 -18.41 -0.20 16.57
C TYR A 221 -17.95 -1.54 15.98
N VAL A 222 -16.76 -1.53 15.36
CA VAL A 222 -16.15 -2.73 14.77
C VAL A 222 -14.79 -2.98 15.43
N ILE A 223 -14.64 -4.17 16.01
CA ILE A 223 -13.41 -4.63 16.67
C ILE A 223 -12.24 -4.67 15.67
N CYS A 224 -11.11 -4.09 16.06
CA CYS A 224 -9.86 -4.18 15.29
C CYS A 224 -8.97 -5.34 15.79
N SER A 225 -8.09 -5.84 14.94
CA SER A 225 -7.16 -6.90 15.33
C SER A 225 -6.08 -6.36 16.27
N GLU A 226 -5.85 -7.04 17.40
CA GLU A 226 -4.89 -6.62 18.43
C GLU A 226 -3.47 -7.11 18.13
N THR A 227 -2.87 -6.61 17.05
CA THR A 227 -1.61 -7.15 16.53
C THR A 227 -0.36 -6.34 16.83
N GLY A 228 -0.50 -5.13 17.37
CA GLY A 228 0.59 -4.16 17.47
C GLY A 228 1.03 -3.59 16.12
N TYR A 229 0.28 -3.86 15.06
CA TYR A 229 0.50 -3.27 13.75
C TYR A 229 -0.62 -2.27 13.45
N THR A 230 -0.22 -1.05 13.09
CA THR A 230 -1.16 -0.04 12.59
C THR A 230 -1.73 -0.44 11.22
N GLY A 231 -2.87 0.15 10.85
CA GLY A 231 -3.59 -0.12 9.60
C GLY A 231 -5.00 0.46 9.63
N TRP A 232 -5.75 0.32 8.53
CA TRP A 232 -7.11 0.84 8.39
C TRP A 232 -8.02 0.44 9.55
N ASN A 233 -8.08 -0.84 9.90
CA ASN A 233 -8.93 -1.32 10.99
C ASN A 233 -8.63 -0.63 12.32
N THR A 234 -7.36 -0.39 12.65
CA THR A 234 -6.96 0.30 13.87
C THR A 234 -7.41 1.76 13.86
N VAL A 235 -7.11 2.50 12.79
CA VAL A 235 -7.44 3.94 12.72
C VAL A 235 -8.95 4.19 12.61
N LEU A 236 -9.69 3.25 12.00
CA LEU A 236 -11.15 3.29 11.92
C LEU A 236 -11.80 2.96 13.27
N ALA A 237 -11.26 1.99 14.03
CA ALA A 237 -11.71 1.74 15.40
C ALA A 237 -11.47 2.97 16.31
N LEU A 238 -10.32 3.64 16.19
CA LEU A 238 -10.06 4.92 16.87
C LEU A 238 -11.01 6.03 16.41
N THR A 239 -11.38 6.07 15.13
CA THR A 239 -12.40 7.01 14.62
C THR A 239 -13.76 6.77 15.27
N GLN A 240 -14.17 5.51 15.42
CA GLN A 240 -15.43 5.16 16.07
C GLN A 240 -15.40 5.45 17.57
N GLY A 241 -14.28 5.20 18.25
CA GLY A 241 -14.07 5.64 19.64
C GLY A 241 -14.23 7.15 19.79
N LEU A 242 -13.56 7.94 18.92
CA LEU A 242 -13.72 9.40 18.90
C LEU A 242 -15.19 9.81 18.68
N GLN A 243 -15.88 9.19 17.73
CA GLN A 243 -17.30 9.47 17.49
C GLN A 243 -18.15 9.20 18.73
N HIS A 244 -17.93 8.08 19.42
CA HIS A 244 -18.64 7.75 20.66
C HIS A 244 -18.41 8.82 21.74
N GLU A 245 -17.16 9.20 21.98
CA GLU A 245 -16.80 10.25 22.95
C GLU A 245 -17.36 11.63 22.59
N LEU A 246 -17.63 11.87 21.31
CA LEU A 246 -18.28 13.10 20.82
C LEU A 246 -19.81 13.01 20.80
N GLY A 247 -20.40 11.89 21.27
CA GLY A 247 -21.84 11.68 21.34
C GLY A 247 -22.50 11.32 19.99
N ILE A 248 -21.72 10.85 19.01
CA ILE A 248 -22.22 10.41 17.70
C ILE A 248 -22.61 8.93 17.80
N SER A 249 -23.87 8.60 17.48
CA SER A 249 -24.38 7.23 17.49
C SER A 249 -25.42 7.02 16.36
N PRO A 250 -25.41 5.88 15.65
CA PRO A 250 -24.36 4.86 15.68
C PRO A 250 -23.02 5.40 15.14
N THR A 251 -21.93 4.80 15.60
CA THR A 251 -20.59 5.09 15.07
C THR A 251 -20.43 4.44 13.69
N VAL A 252 -19.59 5.02 12.84
CA VAL A 252 -19.30 4.55 11.47
C VAL A 252 -17.80 4.64 11.18
N GLN A 253 -17.30 3.75 10.33
CA GLN A 253 -15.90 3.69 9.92
C GLN A 253 -15.53 4.78 8.90
N THR A 254 -15.80 6.05 9.22
CA THR A 254 -15.42 7.21 8.39
C THR A 254 -15.36 8.49 9.21
N PHE A 255 -14.26 9.24 9.08
CA PHE A 255 -14.15 10.61 9.60
C PHE A 255 -14.80 11.61 8.62
N GLY A 256 -16.13 11.67 8.64
CA GLY A 256 -16.93 12.51 7.74
C GLY A 256 -17.20 13.93 8.25
N PRO A 257 -18.02 14.72 7.53
CA PRO A 257 -18.37 16.09 7.92
C PRO A 257 -18.99 16.20 9.32
N GLY A 258 -19.78 15.21 9.74
CA GLY A 258 -20.37 15.17 11.09
C GLY A 258 -19.32 15.11 12.19
N THR A 259 -18.36 14.18 12.10
CA THR A 259 -17.24 14.06 13.04
C THR A 259 -16.38 15.30 13.03
N PHE A 260 -16.07 15.83 11.85
CA PHE A 260 -15.29 17.07 11.69
C PHE A 260 -15.95 18.27 12.40
N ASN A 261 -17.26 18.46 12.19
CA ASN A 261 -18.00 19.54 12.84
C ASN A 261 -18.11 19.36 14.36
N ALA A 262 -18.21 18.12 14.85
CA ALA A 262 -18.20 17.84 16.28
C ALA A 262 -16.86 18.22 16.94
N VAL A 263 -15.73 17.87 16.33
CA VAL A 263 -14.39 18.29 16.79
C VAL A 263 -14.24 19.81 16.74
N LYS A 264 -14.62 20.43 15.61
CA LYS A 264 -14.58 21.89 15.41
C LYS A 264 -15.40 22.64 16.46
N LYS A 265 -16.60 22.14 16.80
CA LYS A 265 -17.48 22.71 17.82
C LYS A 265 -16.89 22.57 19.22
N ARG A 266 -16.22 21.44 19.52
CA ARG A 266 -15.59 21.20 20.83
C ARG A 266 -14.48 22.21 21.09
N ARG A 267 -13.61 22.47 20.11
CA ARG A 267 -12.52 23.46 20.19
C ARG A 267 -11.62 23.29 21.44
N VAL A 268 -11.32 22.03 21.78
CA VAL A 268 -10.40 21.68 22.88
C VAL A 268 -9.20 20.97 22.25
N MET A 269 -8.01 21.51 22.49
CA MET A 269 -6.74 20.89 22.13
C MET A 269 -6.34 19.83 23.16
N PRO A 270 -5.49 18.86 22.80
CA PRO A 270 -5.09 17.79 23.71
C PRO A 270 -4.48 18.25 25.03
N ASP A 271 -3.72 19.34 25.05
CA ASP A 271 -3.11 19.93 26.26
C ASP A 271 -4.11 20.48 27.29
N ARG A 272 -5.37 20.65 26.88
CA ARG A 272 -6.48 21.15 27.71
C ARG A 272 -7.64 20.16 27.80
N GLU A 273 -7.45 18.96 27.27
CA GLU A 273 -8.47 17.92 27.28
C GLU A 273 -8.51 17.24 28.65
N SER A 274 -9.72 17.11 29.20
CA SER A 274 -9.98 16.49 30.51
C SER A 274 -10.65 15.14 30.39
N ASN A 275 -11.19 14.79 29.21
CA ASN A 275 -11.68 13.45 28.93
C ASN A 275 -10.49 12.53 28.65
N ASP A 276 -10.26 11.67 29.61
CA ASP A 276 -9.21 10.68 29.64
C ASP A 276 -9.26 9.69 28.45
N ASN A 277 -10.45 9.35 27.95
CA ASN A 277 -10.61 8.51 26.76
C ASN A 277 -10.20 9.25 25.47
N LEU A 278 -10.51 10.55 25.37
CA LEU A 278 -10.04 11.37 24.24
C LEU A 278 -8.50 11.46 24.22
N LEU A 279 -7.87 11.60 25.38
CA LEU A 279 -6.40 11.57 25.49
C LEU A 279 -5.81 10.23 25.03
N ARG A 280 -6.43 9.12 25.43
CA ARG A 280 -6.04 7.77 24.97
C ARG A 280 -6.16 7.62 23.45
N LEU A 281 -7.23 8.15 22.85
CA LEU A 281 -7.40 8.17 21.40
C LEU A 281 -6.31 9.00 20.71
N TYR A 282 -5.95 10.17 21.25
CA TYR A 282 -4.93 11.03 20.66
C TYR A 282 -3.53 10.43 20.73
N ASN A 283 -3.13 9.89 21.89
CA ASN A 283 -1.86 9.15 22.02
C ASN A 283 -1.84 7.92 21.09
N GLY A 284 -2.94 7.15 21.10
CA GLY A 284 -3.19 6.02 20.19
C GLY A 284 -2.95 6.38 18.72
N ALA A 285 -3.50 7.50 18.28
CA ALA A 285 -3.37 7.99 16.93
C ALA A 285 -1.94 8.44 16.58
N LEU A 286 -1.22 9.09 17.52
CA LEU A 286 0.19 9.48 17.32
C LEU A 286 1.08 8.25 17.07
N TRP A 287 0.99 7.22 17.92
CA TRP A 287 1.76 5.98 17.72
C TRP A 287 1.39 5.29 16.42
N CYS A 288 0.10 5.24 16.08
CA CYS A 288 -0.35 4.67 14.80
C CYS A 288 0.20 5.44 13.58
N LYS A 289 0.65 6.69 13.74
CA LYS A 289 1.29 7.53 12.71
C LYS A 289 2.82 7.54 12.78
N GLY A 290 3.41 6.77 13.69
CA GLY A 290 4.86 6.72 13.87
C GLY A 290 5.43 7.95 14.58
N TYR A 291 4.59 8.73 15.25
CA TYR A 291 5.02 9.75 16.19
C TYR A 291 5.13 9.11 17.57
N TRP A 292 6.08 9.61 18.37
CA TRP A 292 6.12 9.25 19.77
C TRP A 292 4.92 9.86 20.51
N ALA A 293 4.65 9.36 21.71
CA ALA A 293 3.66 9.91 22.62
C ALA A 293 4.05 9.50 24.05
N SER A 294 3.32 10.01 25.04
CA SER A 294 3.42 9.63 26.46
C SER A 294 3.62 8.12 26.62
N PRO A 295 4.51 7.63 27.49
CA PRO A 295 4.72 6.19 27.70
C PRO A 295 3.48 5.49 28.28
N PHE A 296 2.49 6.26 28.74
CA PHE A 296 1.19 5.80 29.17
C PHE A 296 0.12 6.16 28.15
N LEU A 297 -0.84 5.25 27.93
CA LEU A 297 -1.97 5.49 27.03
C LEU A 297 -2.78 6.73 27.46
N PHE A 298 -2.91 6.96 28.76
CA PHE A 298 -3.67 8.07 29.35
C PHE A 298 -2.80 9.31 29.60
N GLY A 299 -3.48 10.44 29.84
CA GLY A 299 -2.82 11.72 30.08
C GLY A 299 -2.19 12.33 28.82
N TRP A 300 -1.83 13.61 28.91
CA TRP A 300 -1.16 14.33 27.85
C TRP A 300 0.13 14.96 28.38
N GLY A 301 1.25 14.28 28.15
CA GLY A 301 2.57 14.71 28.62
C GLY A 301 3.33 15.57 27.61
N GLU A 302 4.51 16.05 28.02
CA GLU A 302 5.42 16.84 27.18
C GLU A 302 5.82 16.10 25.89
N GLU A 303 5.99 14.77 25.95
CA GLU A 303 6.33 13.93 24.80
C GLU A 303 5.23 13.92 23.72
N SER A 304 3.96 13.76 24.13
CA SER A 304 2.81 13.86 23.24
C SER A 304 2.67 15.27 22.68
N GLN A 305 2.88 16.30 23.52
CA GLN A 305 2.78 17.69 23.10
C GLN A 305 3.86 18.08 22.08
N SER A 306 5.10 17.66 22.30
CA SER A 306 6.21 17.85 21.35
C SER A 306 5.97 17.10 20.05
N SER A 307 5.44 15.88 20.11
CA SER A 307 5.11 15.08 18.92
C SER A 307 3.96 15.68 18.12
N LEU A 308 2.96 16.27 18.78
CA LEU A 308 1.91 17.03 18.12
C LEU A 308 2.46 18.28 17.41
N GLN A 309 3.37 19.03 18.06
CA GLN A 309 4.02 20.18 17.41
C GLN A 309 4.87 19.74 16.20
N GLN A 310 5.59 18.62 16.32
CA GLN A 310 6.34 18.04 15.21
C GLN A 310 5.42 17.65 14.06
N LEU A 311 4.28 17.00 14.36
CA LEU A 311 3.28 16.65 13.36
C LEU A 311 2.77 17.87 12.59
N TYR A 312 2.47 18.98 13.27
CA TYR A 312 2.08 20.23 12.59
C TYR A 312 3.18 20.70 11.65
N GLY A 313 4.44 20.75 12.10
CA GLY A 313 5.57 21.11 11.25
C GLY A 313 5.77 20.16 10.06
N ASP A 314 5.60 18.87 10.28
CA ASP A 314 5.67 17.83 9.25
C ASP A 314 4.56 17.97 8.20
N MET A 315 3.35 18.38 8.62
CA MET A 315 2.24 18.77 7.74
C MET A 315 2.46 20.10 7.00
N GLY A 316 3.49 20.87 7.36
CA GLY A 316 3.76 22.22 6.84
C GLY A 316 2.99 23.33 7.57
N LEU A 317 2.29 23.02 8.65
CA LEU A 317 1.44 23.97 9.37
C LEU A 317 2.22 24.78 10.39
N ASN A 318 1.85 26.06 10.53
CA ASN A 318 2.36 26.92 11.58
C ASN A 318 1.65 26.64 12.92
N TYR A 319 2.40 26.26 13.95
CA TYR A 319 1.92 26.06 15.32
C TYR A 319 1.99 27.35 16.18
N GLY A 320 2.35 28.49 15.58
CA GLY A 320 2.87 29.66 16.29
C GLY A 320 1.91 30.38 17.25
N THR A 321 0.59 30.26 17.08
CA THR A 321 -0.40 30.82 18.02
C THR A 321 -1.46 29.78 18.38
N VAL A 322 -2.04 29.93 19.59
CA VAL A 322 -3.14 29.06 20.05
C VAL A 322 -4.33 29.11 19.09
N GLN A 323 -4.65 30.28 18.53
CA GLN A 323 -5.76 30.43 17.59
C GLN A 323 -5.51 29.66 16.29
N GLN A 324 -4.28 29.69 15.76
CA GLN A 324 -3.92 28.96 14.55
C GLN A 324 -3.90 27.45 14.78
N SER A 325 -3.33 26.99 15.89
CA SER A 325 -3.27 25.56 16.19
C SER A 325 -4.67 24.98 16.46
N GLU A 326 -5.52 25.69 17.21
CA GLU A 326 -6.93 25.31 17.44
C GLU A 326 -7.75 25.25 16.15
N ALA A 327 -7.59 26.23 15.25
CA ALA A 327 -8.35 26.28 13.99
C ALA A 327 -8.02 25.07 13.10
N MET A 328 -6.77 24.62 13.11
CA MET A 328 -6.31 23.48 12.34
C MET A 328 -6.58 22.13 12.99
N TRP A 329 -6.91 22.08 14.29
CA TRP A 329 -7.08 20.82 15.01
C TRP A 329 -8.06 19.83 14.38
N PRO A 330 -9.26 20.22 13.89
CA PRO A 330 -10.16 19.30 13.22
C PRO A 330 -9.54 18.66 11.95
N HIS A 331 -8.70 19.40 11.22
CA HIS A 331 -8.00 18.90 10.05
C HIS A 331 -6.86 17.94 10.44
N VAL A 332 -6.08 18.31 11.47
CA VAL A 332 -4.98 17.49 11.98
C VAL A 332 -5.50 16.18 12.57
N LEU A 333 -6.55 16.22 13.39
CA LEU A 333 -7.14 15.03 13.99
C LEU A 333 -7.78 14.11 12.94
N LYS A 334 -8.45 14.66 11.92
CA LYS A 334 -8.94 13.88 10.77
C LYS A 334 -7.80 13.14 10.08
N SER A 335 -6.67 13.81 9.87
CA SER A 335 -5.49 13.24 9.23
C SER A 335 -4.80 12.19 10.10
N LEU A 336 -4.72 12.42 11.42
CA LEU A 336 -4.25 11.44 12.40
C LEU A 336 -5.09 10.16 12.45
N LEU A 337 -6.33 10.19 11.98
CA LEU A 337 -7.25 9.05 11.95
C LEU A 337 -7.50 8.51 10.52
N ARG A 338 -6.65 8.87 9.56
CA ARG A 338 -6.58 8.32 8.19
C ARG A 338 -5.22 7.68 7.92
N MET A 339 -4.99 7.03 6.79
CA MET A 339 -3.66 6.42 6.51
C MET A 339 -2.61 7.40 5.97
N ASP A 340 -2.95 8.69 5.88
CA ASP A 340 -2.09 9.76 5.40
C ASP A 340 -0.76 9.81 6.19
N GLN A 341 0.37 9.96 5.49
CA GLN A 341 1.72 10.04 6.06
C GLN A 341 2.29 11.46 5.92
N PHE A 342 2.95 11.97 6.96
CA PHE A 342 3.46 13.36 7.01
C PHE A 342 5.00 13.46 7.15
N ARG A 343 5.65 12.30 7.23
CA ARG A 343 7.11 12.18 7.14
C ARG A 343 7.48 11.57 5.80
N LEU A 344 8.64 11.97 5.29
CA LEU A 344 9.20 11.42 4.06
C LEU A 344 9.30 9.90 4.18
N VAL A 345 8.57 9.17 3.33
CA VAL A 345 8.61 7.70 3.33
C VAL A 345 9.82 7.21 2.53
N PRO A 346 10.26 5.95 2.72
CA PRO A 346 11.25 5.35 1.83
C PRO A 346 10.83 5.45 0.36
N GLY A 347 11.70 6.00 -0.49
CA GLY A 347 11.40 6.27 -1.90
C GLY A 347 10.62 7.57 -2.17
N GLY A 348 10.21 8.30 -1.13
CA GLY A 348 9.62 9.63 -1.26
C GLY A 348 10.64 10.70 -1.65
N ASP A 349 10.17 11.70 -2.38
CA ASP A 349 10.97 12.83 -2.84
C ASP A 349 10.82 14.05 -1.89
N PRO A 350 11.93 14.58 -1.33
CA PRO A 350 11.88 15.74 -0.43
C PRO A 350 11.36 17.02 -1.09
N HIS A 351 11.49 17.17 -2.41
CA HIS A 351 10.93 18.29 -3.16
C HIS A 351 9.42 18.16 -3.35
N ILE A 352 8.92 16.94 -3.59
CA ILE A 352 7.47 16.66 -3.54
C ILE A 352 6.93 16.99 -2.15
N ARG A 353 7.63 16.58 -1.10
CA ARG A 353 7.27 16.90 0.28
C ARG A 353 7.19 18.42 0.52
N ALA A 354 8.14 19.19 0.01
CA ALA A 354 8.11 20.64 0.14
C ALA A 354 6.87 21.26 -0.57
N ILE A 355 6.46 20.73 -1.73
CA ILE A 355 5.23 21.15 -2.41
C ILE A 355 4.00 20.79 -1.57
N GLN A 356 3.91 19.55 -1.06
CA GLN A 356 2.83 19.08 -0.21
C GLN A 356 2.65 19.96 1.04
N GLN A 357 3.75 20.30 1.72
CA GLN A 357 3.74 21.19 2.89
C GLN A 357 3.27 22.60 2.54
N ARG A 358 3.70 23.14 1.38
CA ARG A 358 3.21 24.44 0.89
C ARG A 358 1.72 24.39 0.57
N LEU A 359 1.23 23.29 0.00
CA LEU A 359 -0.21 23.13 -0.29
C LEU A 359 -1.03 23.23 1.00
N ASN A 360 -0.58 22.54 2.05
CA ASN A 360 -1.23 22.55 3.36
C ASN A 360 -1.17 23.93 4.04
N SER A 361 0.02 24.53 4.12
CA SER A 361 0.21 25.81 4.80
C SER A 361 -0.57 26.94 4.14
N ARG A 362 -0.47 27.04 2.81
CA ARG A 362 -1.09 28.13 2.06
C ARG A 362 -2.59 27.95 1.90
N TYR A 363 -3.03 26.79 1.40
CA TYR A 363 -4.40 26.65 0.92
C TYR A 363 -5.36 26.06 1.95
N VAL A 364 -4.85 25.30 2.93
CA VAL A 364 -5.67 24.79 4.04
C VAL A 364 -5.60 25.72 5.25
N GLN A 365 -4.41 26.14 5.69
CA GLN A 365 -4.27 26.99 6.88
C GLN A 365 -4.50 28.48 6.61
N ASP A 366 -3.77 29.09 5.67
CA ASP A 366 -3.83 30.55 5.48
C ASP A 366 -5.10 30.99 4.73
N VAL A 367 -5.39 30.34 3.59
CA VAL A 367 -6.54 30.68 2.75
C VAL A 367 -7.83 30.03 3.26
N GLY A 368 -7.76 28.79 3.76
CA GLY A 368 -8.92 28.06 4.27
C GLY A 368 -9.90 27.64 3.18
N ILE A 369 -9.43 27.02 2.09
CA ILE A 369 -10.31 26.48 1.03
C ILE A 369 -11.27 25.43 1.64
N PRO A 370 -12.61 25.64 1.65
CA PRO A 370 -13.54 24.78 2.38
C PRO A 370 -13.52 23.30 1.93
N ALA A 371 -13.34 23.07 0.63
CA ALA A 371 -13.30 21.72 0.07
C ALA A 371 -11.95 21.00 0.25
N MET A 372 -10.89 21.71 0.64
CA MET A 372 -9.53 21.16 0.70
C MET A 372 -9.24 20.55 2.09
N SER A 373 -8.88 19.27 2.10
CA SER A 373 -8.29 18.62 3.28
C SER A 373 -6.76 18.73 3.24
N LEU A 374 -6.10 18.45 4.37
CA LEU A 374 -4.64 18.31 4.37
C LEU A 374 -4.25 17.17 3.42
N VAL A 375 -3.29 17.43 2.54
CA VAL A 375 -2.67 16.41 1.70
C VAL A 375 -1.53 15.74 2.49
N PRO A 376 -1.21 14.46 2.25
CA PRO A 376 -0.05 13.83 2.89
C PRO A 376 1.24 14.59 2.57
N CYS A 377 2.23 14.50 3.46
CA CYS A 377 3.56 15.10 3.33
C CYS A 377 4.66 14.02 3.28
N ASP A 378 4.39 12.95 2.54
CA ASP A 378 5.19 11.74 2.43
C ASP A 378 6.24 11.76 1.30
N GLY A 379 6.21 12.78 0.44
CA GLY A 379 7.06 12.86 -0.73
C GLY A 379 6.57 12.05 -1.93
N ILE A 380 5.32 11.56 -1.92
CA ILE A 380 4.71 10.83 -3.04
C ILE A 380 3.61 11.67 -3.69
N TYR A 381 3.62 11.76 -5.03
CA TYR A 381 2.53 12.43 -5.75
C TYR A 381 1.29 11.54 -5.83
N SER A 382 0.45 11.60 -4.80
CA SER A 382 -0.76 10.80 -4.70
C SER A 382 -2.00 11.52 -5.26
N ARG A 383 -3.12 10.79 -5.37
CA ARG A 383 -4.44 11.33 -5.71
C ARG A 383 -4.82 12.56 -4.89
N ASP A 384 -4.63 12.50 -3.57
CA ASP A 384 -5.01 13.59 -2.68
C ASP A 384 -4.16 14.84 -2.95
N VAL A 385 -2.88 14.66 -3.31
CA VAL A 385 -1.99 15.76 -3.71
C VAL A 385 -2.41 16.36 -5.06
N GLN A 386 -2.78 15.53 -6.05
CA GLN A 386 -3.31 16.00 -7.33
C GLN A 386 -4.62 16.80 -7.16
N GLN A 387 -5.51 16.36 -6.28
CA GLN A 387 -6.75 17.10 -5.97
C GLN A 387 -6.45 18.43 -5.26
N GLY A 388 -5.55 18.42 -4.27
CA GLY A 388 -5.09 19.63 -3.58
C GLY A 388 -4.42 20.63 -4.53
N LEU A 389 -3.58 20.15 -5.45
CA LEU A 389 -2.97 20.96 -6.51
C LEU A 389 -4.03 21.61 -7.40
N MET A 390 -5.05 20.87 -7.82
CA MET A 390 -6.14 21.43 -8.64
C MET A 390 -6.90 22.52 -7.89
N MET A 391 -7.24 22.29 -6.61
CA MET A 391 -7.94 23.29 -5.79
C MET A 391 -7.11 24.56 -5.58
N ALA A 392 -5.81 24.41 -5.33
CA ALA A 392 -4.85 25.51 -5.24
C ALA A 392 -4.79 26.31 -6.55
N ILE A 393 -4.73 25.65 -7.70
CA ILE A 393 -4.75 26.29 -9.01
C ILE A 393 -6.09 27.02 -9.23
N GLN A 394 -7.22 26.41 -8.89
CA GLN A 394 -8.53 27.06 -9.00
C GLN A 394 -8.58 28.37 -8.19
N TYR A 395 -8.06 28.37 -6.95
CA TYR A 395 -7.93 29.58 -6.14
C TYR A 395 -7.04 30.63 -6.82
N GLU A 396 -5.84 30.24 -7.23
CA GLU A 396 -4.86 31.13 -7.86
C GLU A 396 -5.32 31.65 -9.23
N LEU A 397 -6.31 31.01 -9.86
CA LEU A 397 -6.95 31.48 -11.07
C LEU A 397 -8.10 32.48 -10.80
N GLY A 398 -8.49 32.67 -9.53
CA GLY A 398 -9.55 33.60 -9.12
C GLY A 398 -10.94 32.98 -9.02
N ILE A 399 -11.06 31.65 -8.96
CA ILE A 399 -12.34 30.99 -8.66
C ILE A 399 -12.68 31.23 -7.19
N ALA A 400 -13.91 31.66 -6.91
CA ALA A 400 -14.39 31.94 -5.56
C ALA A 400 -14.28 30.69 -4.66
N LEU A 401 -13.91 30.87 -3.39
CA LEU A 401 -13.63 29.79 -2.44
C LEU A 401 -14.74 28.72 -2.37
N GLU A 402 -16.00 29.14 -2.35
CA GLU A 402 -17.17 28.23 -2.27
C GLU A 402 -17.41 27.44 -3.57
N SER A 403 -16.79 27.85 -4.67
CA SER A 403 -16.88 27.19 -5.99
C SER A 403 -15.68 26.28 -6.27
N ILE A 404 -14.66 26.27 -5.39
CA ILE A 404 -13.49 25.41 -5.52
C ILE A 404 -13.86 23.98 -5.11
N ASN A 405 -13.55 23.02 -5.97
CA ASN A 405 -13.94 21.62 -5.80
C ASN A 405 -12.92 20.62 -6.34
N GLY A 406 -11.81 21.08 -6.93
CA GLY A 406 -10.79 20.21 -7.52
C GLY A 406 -11.22 19.51 -8.82
N TYR A 407 -12.37 19.86 -9.39
CA TYR A 407 -12.85 19.33 -10.66
C TYR A 407 -12.36 20.16 -11.86
N PHE A 408 -11.81 19.50 -12.88
CA PHE A 408 -11.36 20.14 -14.13
C PHE A 408 -12.55 20.45 -15.08
N GLY A 409 -13.53 21.18 -14.57
CA GLY A 409 -14.76 21.53 -15.30
C GLY A 409 -14.66 22.83 -16.12
N PRO A 410 -15.75 23.25 -16.78
CA PRO A 410 -15.78 24.43 -17.65
C PRO A 410 -15.26 25.72 -17.00
N GLY A 411 -15.53 25.94 -15.70
CA GLY A 411 -15.01 27.09 -14.96
C GLY A 411 -13.48 27.10 -14.86
N THR A 412 -12.89 25.96 -14.50
CA THR A 412 -11.42 25.78 -14.47
C THR A 412 -10.82 25.91 -15.86
N GLN A 413 -11.41 25.29 -16.86
CA GLN A 413 -10.94 25.37 -18.24
C GLN A 413 -10.95 26.81 -18.76
N THR A 414 -12.02 27.57 -18.48
CA THR A 414 -12.14 28.99 -18.86
C THR A 414 -11.07 29.84 -18.19
N ALA A 415 -10.87 29.63 -16.89
CA ALA A 415 -9.88 30.38 -16.12
C ALA A 415 -8.43 30.06 -16.58
N LEU A 416 -8.16 28.81 -16.96
CA LEU A 416 -6.88 28.40 -17.56
C LEU A 416 -6.66 28.98 -18.95
N LYS A 417 -7.69 29.04 -19.81
CA LYS A 417 -7.63 29.72 -21.12
C LYS A 417 -7.39 31.23 -20.98
N GLY A 418 -7.91 31.83 -19.91
CA GLY A 418 -7.67 33.23 -19.57
C GLY A 418 -6.38 33.41 -18.79
N ARG A 419 -6.50 33.58 -17.47
CA ARG A 419 -5.38 33.91 -16.58
C ARG A 419 -4.27 32.86 -16.60
N GLY A 420 -4.62 31.57 -16.70
CA GLY A 420 -3.65 30.49 -16.70
C GLY A 420 -2.74 30.46 -17.93
N SER A 421 -3.15 31.01 -19.06
CA SER A 421 -2.35 31.10 -20.29
C SER A 421 -1.62 32.44 -20.43
N GLY A 422 -1.78 33.35 -19.46
CA GLY A 422 -1.05 34.61 -19.37
C GLY A 422 0.30 34.47 -18.67
N THR A 423 0.92 35.60 -18.36
CA THR A 423 2.17 35.66 -17.57
C THR A 423 1.93 35.16 -16.15
N LEU A 424 2.57 34.04 -15.79
CA LEU A 424 2.47 33.47 -14.44
C LEU A 424 3.42 34.17 -13.48
N SER A 425 2.94 34.48 -12.28
CA SER A 425 3.73 35.03 -11.17
C SER A 425 3.32 34.41 -9.83
N GLY A 426 4.15 34.58 -8.81
CA GLY A 426 3.85 34.14 -7.44
C GLY A 426 3.50 32.66 -7.34
N ASP A 427 2.44 32.37 -6.58
CA ASP A 427 1.96 31.01 -6.31
C ASP A 427 1.44 30.30 -7.57
N LEU A 428 0.75 30.99 -8.50
CA LEU A 428 0.28 30.37 -9.73
C LEU A 428 1.44 29.81 -10.59
N ARG A 429 2.56 30.56 -10.68
CA ARG A 429 3.77 30.09 -11.36
C ARG A 429 4.40 28.91 -10.62
N TYR A 430 4.48 28.99 -9.29
CA TYR A 430 4.99 27.88 -8.47
C TYR A 430 4.19 26.59 -8.73
N LEU A 431 2.85 26.67 -8.74
CA LEU A 431 1.97 25.53 -8.98
C LEU A 431 2.11 24.97 -10.40
N PHE A 432 2.29 25.82 -11.42
CA PHE A 432 2.60 25.36 -12.78
C PHE A 432 3.89 24.54 -12.83
N ARG A 433 4.94 25.04 -12.19
CA ARG A 433 6.24 24.36 -12.17
C ARG A 433 6.23 23.11 -11.30
N ALA A 434 5.45 23.10 -10.22
CA ALA A 434 5.16 21.89 -9.45
C ALA A 434 4.44 20.84 -10.31
N ALA A 435 3.45 21.23 -11.11
CA ALA A 435 2.78 20.35 -12.05
C ALA A 435 3.75 19.77 -13.11
N CYS A 436 4.68 20.57 -13.62
CA CYS A 436 5.78 20.07 -14.48
C CYS A 436 6.66 19.06 -13.75
N TYR A 437 7.03 19.33 -12.51
CA TYR A 437 7.85 18.42 -11.71
C TYR A 437 7.16 17.08 -11.45
N PHE A 438 5.86 17.11 -11.12
CA PHE A 438 5.06 15.91 -10.91
C PHE A 438 4.87 15.05 -12.17
N ASN A 439 4.92 15.67 -13.36
CA ASN A 439 4.87 14.95 -14.63
C ASN A 439 6.27 14.58 -15.16
N SER A 440 7.31 14.72 -14.33
CA SER A 440 8.67 14.30 -14.66
C SER A 440 8.88 12.81 -14.35
N PRO A 441 9.69 12.09 -15.13
CA PRO A 441 10.41 12.55 -16.32
C PRO A 441 9.53 12.67 -17.57
N THR A 442 10.04 13.37 -18.58
CA THR A 442 9.57 13.28 -19.97
C THR A 442 10.63 12.62 -20.85
N TYR A 443 10.32 12.32 -22.11
CA TYR A 443 11.20 11.56 -23.00
C TYR A 443 11.40 12.24 -24.36
N THR A 444 12.60 12.09 -24.90
CA THR A 444 13.00 12.57 -26.23
C THR A 444 13.61 11.42 -27.02
N ALA A 445 13.95 11.66 -28.30
CA ALA A 445 14.71 10.70 -29.10
C ALA A 445 16.09 10.35 -28.49
N ASN A 446 16.62 11.22 -27.62
CA ASN A 446 17.92 11.04 -26.95
C ASN A 446 17.77 10.44 -25.54
N GLY A 447 16.56 10.04 -25.14
CA GLY A 447 16.27 9.44 -23.84
C GLY A 447 15.51 10.37 -22.87
N GLN A 448 15.59 10.02 -21.60
CA GLN A 448 14.87 10.64 -20.49
C GLN A 448 15.35 12.07 -20.20
N THR A 449 14.42 12.97 -19.88
CA THR A 449 14.66 14.35 -19.45
C THR A 449 13.90 14.64 -18.16
N THR A 450 14.62 15.02 -17.11
CA THR A 450 14.07 15.29 -15.78
C THR A 450 13.93 16.80 -15.53
N TYR A 451 12.87 17.19 -14.84
CA TYR A 451 12.61 18.57 -14.44
C TYR A 451 13.44 18.89 -13.20
N LEU A 452 14.15 20.01 -13.18
CA LEU A 452 15.03 20.31 -12.06
C LEU A 452 14.25 20.91 -10.88
N PRO A 453 14.46 20.42 -9.65
CA PRO A 453 13.78 20.98 -8.48
C PRO A 453 14.04 22.48 -8.28
N ALA A 454 15.25 22.95 -8.62
CA ALA A 454 15.63 24.36 -8.54
C ALA A 454 14.76 25.27 -9.43
N ASP A 455 14.17 24.72 -10.49
CA ASP A 455 13.28 25.48 -11.37
C ASP A 455 11.93 25.77 -10.70
N ILE A 456 11.51 24.99 -9.69
CA ILE A 456 10.21 25.19 -9.02
C ILE A 456 10.19 26.52 -8.24
N SER A 457 11.28 26.81 -7.53
CA SER A 457 11.34 27.90 -6.53
C SER A 457 11.82 29.25 -7.09
N THR A 458 12.30 29.31 -8.32
CA THR A 458 12.83 30.56 -8.90
C THR A 458 11.78 31.34 -9.67
N ASP A 459 11.84 32.66 -9.58
CA ASP A 459 10.95 33.55 -10.33
C ASP A 459 11.35 33.72 -11.79
N ALA A 460 12.65 33.58 -12.06
CA ALA A 460 13.20 33.72 -13.40
C ALA A 460 12.84 32.52 -14.28
N GLN A 461 12.66 32.76 -15.57
CA GLN A 461 12.61 31.67 -16.55
C GLN A 461 14.02 31.12 -16.73
N THR A 462 14.17 29.81 -16.55
CA THR A 462 15.44 29.11 -16.74
C THR A 462 15.45 28.38 -18.08
N GLY A 463 16.64 28.19 -18.65
CA GLY A 463 16.79 27.38 -19.87
C GLY A 463 16.38 25.93 -19.64
N THR A 464 16.60 25.39 -18.44
CA THR A 464 16.24 24.02 -18.05
C THR A 464 14.73 23.83 -17.99
N HIS A 465 13.99 24.79 -17.43
CA HIS A 465 12.51 24.81 -17.48
C HIS A 465 12.00 24.78 -18.93
N LEU A 466 12.53 25.67 -19.78
CA LEU A 466 12.09 25.79 -21.17
C LEU A 466 12.35 24.51 -21.97
N VAL A 467 13.55 23.93 -21.84
CA VAL A 467 13.93 22.68 -22.52
C VAL A 467 13.05 21.52 -22.08
N TRP A 468 12.79 21.38 -20.77
CA TRP A 468 11.91 20.33 -20.28
C TRP A 468 10.49 20.52 -20.81
N LEU A 469 9.95 21.75 -20.75
CA LEU A 469 8.58 22.05 -21.16
C LEU A 469 8.36 21.76 -22.66
N GLN A 470 9.30 22.16 -23.52
CA GLN A 470 9.24 21.84 -24.95
C GLN A 470 9.36 20.33 -25.22
N SER A 471 10.15 19.62 -24.40
CA SER A 471 10.27 18.16 -24.49
C SER A 471 8.98 17.47 -24.06
N PHE A 472 8.36 17.91 -22.97
CA PHE A 472 7.06 17.45 -22.51
C PHE A 472 5.95 17.69 -23.54
N GLN A 473 5.89 18.88 -24.13
CA GLN A 473 4.90 19.21 -25.16
C GLN A 473 5.03 18.30 -26.38
N ARG A 474 6.26 18.09 -26.86
CA ARG A 474 6.54 17.18 -27.97
C ARG A 474 6.20 15.73 -27.61
N PHE A 475 6.63 15.28 -26.44
CA PHE A 475 6.36 13.91 -25.97
C PHE A 475 4.87 13.62 -25.84
N SER A 476 4.07 14.61 -25.42
CA SER A 476 2.63 14.50 -25.18
C SER A 476 1.76 14.79 -26.41
N GLN A 477 2.39 15.07 -27.56
CA GLN A 477 1.71 15.40 -28.83
C GLN A 477 0.76 16.60 -28.68
N ILE A 478 1.27 17.67 -28.07
CA ILE A 478 0.61 18.99 -28.00
C ILE A 478 1.51 20.05 -28.67
N PRO A 479 0.99 21.24 -29.01
CA PRO A 479 1.79 22.30 -29.60
C PRO A 479 3.06 22.63 -28.79
N VAL A 480 4.21 22.68 -29.46
CA VAL A 480 5.51 22.97 -28.84
C VAL A 480 5.73 24.47 -28.79
N THR A 481 5.13 25.12 -27.82
CA THR A 481 5.18 26.58 -27.64
C THR A 481 6.25 27.03 -26.65
N GLY A 482 6.66 26.16 -25.72
CA GLY A 482 7.49 26.55 -24.56
C GLY A 482 6.74 27.42 -23.55
N HIS A 483 5.40 27.43 -23.59
CA HIS A 483 4.54 28.26 -22.76
C HIS A 483 3.49 27.44 -21.99
N ASN A 484 2.88 28.08 -20.98
CA ASN A 484 1.82 27.55 -20.13
C ASN A 484 0.42 27.66 -20.76
N ASP A 485 0.29 27.32 -22.05
CA ASP A 485 -0.99 27.36 -22.75
C ASP A 485 -2.01 26.39 -22.11
N TYR A 486 -3.29 26.61 -22.38
CA TYR A 486 -4.37 25.74 -21.90
C TYR A 486 -4.12 24.25 -22.19
N THR A 487 -3.62 23.90 -23.37
CA THR A 487 -3.29 22.52 -23.74
C THR A 487 -2.17 21.94 -22.87
N THR A 488 -1.15 22.73 -22.56
CA THR A 488 -0.08 22.37 -21.61
C THR A 488 -0.66 22.11 -20.22
N TRP A 489 -1.48 23.03 -19.70
CA TRP A 489 -2.12 22.87 -18.40
C TRP A 489 -3.00 21.63 -18.34
N ALA A 490 -3.86 21.42 -19.33
CA ALA A 490 -4.75 20.27 -19.38
C ALA A 490 -3.94 18.96 -19.37
N GLN A 491 -2.87 18.88 -20.16
CA GLN A 491 -2.02 17.69 -20.26
C GLN A 491 -1.25 17.38 -18.96
N LEU A 492 -0.88 18.42 -18.19
CA LEU A 492 -0.24 18.27 -16.88
C LEU A 492 -1.23 17.85 -15.77
N LEU A 493 -2.49 18.27 -15.88
CA LEU A 493 -3.46 18.20 -14.77
C LEU A 493 -4.47 17.05 -14.87
N VAL A 494 -4.81 16.60 -16.08
CA VAL A 494 -5.77 15.52 -16.30
C VAL A 494 -5.28 14.56 -17.39
N SER A 495 -5.58 13.27 -17.23
CA SER A 495 -5.06 12.22 -18.13
C SER A 495 -5.54 12.34 -19.58
N SER A 496 -6.73 12.91 -19.78
CA SER A 496 -7.32 13.17 -21.10
C SER A 496 -6.64 14.34 -21.83
N GLY A 497 -5.95 15.22 -21.11
CA GLY A 497 -5.49 16.49 -21.66
C GLY A 497 -6.65 17.36 -22.16
N ASP A 498 -6.38 18.15 -23.20
CA ASP A 498 -7.41 18.93 -23.88
C ASP A 498 -8.26 18.02 -24.78
N VAL A 499 -9.49 17.74 -24.37
CA VAL A 499 -10.43 16.86 -25.10
C VAL A 499 -10.99 17.46 -26.39
N SER A 500 -10.65 18.73 -26.69
CA SER A 500 -11.03 19.39 -27.94
C SER A 500 -9.94 19.35 -29.02
N ARG A 501 -8.75 18.81 -28.70
CA ARG A 501 -7.66 18.70 -29.68
C ARG A 501 -7.97 17.63 -30.72
N ASP A 502 -7.51 17.87 -31.95
CA ASP A 502 -7.63 16.90 -33.03
C ASP A 502 -6.89 15.60 -32.69
N ALA A 503 -7.49 14.48 -33.07
CA ALA A 503 -6.93 13.14 -32.91
C ALA A 503 -6.74 12.48 -34.28
N THR A 504 -5.59 11.85 -34.48
CA THR A 504 -5.28 11.10 -35.71
C THR A 504 -5.59 9.61 -35.57
N GLY A 505 -5.88 9.14 -34.36
CA GLY A 505 -6.33 7.79 -34.07
C GLY A 505 -7.75 7.75 -33.53
N CYS A 506 -8.40 6.61 -33.67
CA CYS A 506 -9.67 6.31 -33.01
C CYS A 506 -9.77 4.84 -32.64
N ASP A 507 -10.76 4.43 -31.86
CA ASP A 507 -11.18 3.03 -31.74
C ASP A 507 -12.71 2.95 -31.60
N CYS A 508 -13.28 1.81 -31.97
CA CYS A 508 -14.72 1.58 -31.81
C CYS A 508 -15.05 0.08 -31.87
N ILE A 509 -16.25 -0.26 -31.41
CA ILE A 509 -16.84 -1.60 -31.58
C ILE A 509 -17.46 -1.82 -32.97
N THR A 510 -17.71 -0.73 -33.71
CA THR A 510 -18.47 -0.74 -34.96
C THR A 510 -17.61 -1.22 -36.13
N GLU A 511 -18.15 -2.11 -36.98
CA GLU A 511 -17.47 -2.57 -38.20
C GLU A 511 -17.14 -1.40 -39.14
N ILE A 512 -15.90 -1.37 -39.64
CA ILE A 512 -15.44 -0.41 -40.64
C ILE A 512 -15.74 -0.91 -42.05
N THR A 513 -16.87 -0.47 -42.59
CA THR A 513 -17.22 -0.67 -44.01
C THR A 513 -16.44 0.29 -44.91
N PRO A 514 -16.43 0.09 -46.25
CA PRO A 514 -15.74 1.01 -47.17
C PRO A 514 -16.21 2.47 -47.05
N GLN A 515 -17.49 2.69 -46.76
CA GLN A 515 -18.03 4.02 -46.52
C GLN A 515 -17.50 4.61 -45.21
N ARG A 516 -17.52 3.84 -44.12
CA ARG A 516 -17.01 4.27 -42.81
C ARG A 516 -15.51 4.55 -42.86
N GLY A 517 -14.72 3.72 -43.53
CA GLY A 517 -13.28 3.95 -43.72
C GLY A 517 -12.99 5.27 -44.45
N ARG A 518 -13.70 5.55 -45.54
CA ARG A 518 -13.58 6.85 -46.24
C ARG A 518 -14.00 8.03 -45.37
N LEU A 519 -15.06 7.88 -44.57
CA LEU A 519 -15.51 8.92 -43.64
C LEU A 519 -14.47 9.20 -42.56
N LEU A 520 -13.92 8.16 -41.92
CA LEU A 520 -12.83 8.32 -40.95
C LEU A 520 -11.65 9.05 -41.58
N LYS A 521 -11.20 8.62 -42.77
CA LYS A 521 -10.08 9.24 -43.46
C LYS A 521 -10.33 10.71 -43.80
N ALA A 522 -11.53 11.03 -44.28
CA ALA A 522 -11.93 12.40 -44.61
C ALA A 522 -12.02 13.32 -43.38
N ASN A 523 -12.19 12.76 -42.18
CA ASN A 523 -12.22 13.49 -40.91
C ASN A 523 -10.87 13.50 -40.18
N GLY A 524 -9.77 13.18 -40.88
CA GLY A 524 -8.42 13.33 -40.33
C GLY A 524 -7.91 12.12 -39.55
N TYR A 525 -8.64 11.01 -39.50
CA TYR A 525 -8.12 9.77 -38.92
C TYR A 525 -7.15 9.09 -39.87
N HIS A 526 -6.12 8.50 -39.27
CA HIS A 526 -5.07 7.75 -39.96
C HIS A 526 -4.96 6.32 -39.45
N ILE A 527 -5.50 6.03 -38.26
CA ILE A 527 -5.45 4.71 -37.64
C ILE A 527 -6.72 4.45 -36.81
N VAL A 528 -7.22 3.20 -36.82
CA VAL A 528 -8.40 2.78 -36.05
C VAL A 528 -8.14 1.52 -35.22
N GLY A 529 -8.52 1.53 -33.95
CA GLY A 529 -8.46 0.37 -33.06
C GLY A 529 -9.69 -0.51 -33.26
N ARG A 530 -9.48 -1.82 -33.39
CA ARG A 530 -10.56 -2.80 -33.58
C ARG A 530 -10.34 -4.05 -32.75
N TYR A 531 -11.43 -4.57 -32.20
CA TYR A 531 -11.42 -5.74 -31.31
C TYR A 531 -11.23 -7.02 -32.12
N LEU A 532 -10.27 -7.86 -31.76
CA LEU A 532 -10.01 -9.13 -32.46
C LEU A 532 -11.14 -10.15 -32.27
N ASP A 533 -11.85 -10.10 -31.15
CA ASP A 533 -12.84 -11.13 -30.82
C ASP A 533 -13.91 -10.66 -29.85
N GLU A 534 -15.00 -11.43 -29.77
CA GLU A 534 -16.06 -11.34 -28.77
C GLU A 534 -16.38 -12.76 -28.29
N HIS A 535 -16.32 -12.97 -26.98
CA HIS A 535 -16.55 -14.28 -26.36
C HIS A 535 -18.03 -14.66 -26.30
N LEU A 536 -18.92 -13.66 -26.29
CA LEU A 536 -20.37 -13.87 -26.26
C LEU A 536 -20.90 -14.23 -27.65
N ALA A 537 -21.96 -15.05 -27.67
CA ALA A 537 -22.63 -15.44 -28.90
C ALA A 537 -23.68 -14.39 -29.30
N PRO A 538 -23.98 -14.24 -30.61
CA PRO A 538 -25.12 -13.45 -31.04
C PRO A 538 -26.41 -13.93 -30.35
N GLY A 539 -27.08 -13.02 -29.64
CA GLY A 539 -28.30 -13.32 -28.88
C GLY A 539 -28.11 -13.28 -27.35
N ASP A 540 -26.88 -13.29 -26.85
CA ASP A 540 -26.60 -13.04 -25.44
C ASP A 540 -26.83 -11.55 -25.10
N GLU A 541 -27.34 -11.26 -23.90
CA GLU A 541 -27.72 -9.91 -23.46
C GLU A 541 -26.54 -8.92 -23.48
N GLY A 542 -25.30 -9.40 -23.30
CA GLY A 542 -24.08 -8.60 -23.36
C GLY A 542 -23.38 -8.58 -24.72
N TYR A 543 -23.93 -9.19 -25.76
CA TYR A 543 -23.28 -9.29 -27.07
C TYR A 543 -23.20 -7.93 -27.77
N LEU A 544 -21.97 -7.40 -27.93
CA LEU A 544 -21.73 -6.09 -28.55
C LEU A 544 -21.45 -6.14 -30.06
N GLY A 545 -21.22 -7.33 -30.62
CA GLY A 545 -20.83 -7.46 -32.04
C GLY A 545 -19.47 -6.82 -32.37
N LYS A 546 -18.62 -6.57 -31.37
CA LYS A 546 -17.42 -5.72 -31.49
C LYS A 546 -16.29 -6.29 -32.35
N ALA A 547 -16.24 -7.61 -32.51
CA ALA A 547 -15.18 -8.32 -33.20
C ALA A 547 -14.99 -7.84 -34.65
N LEU A 548 -13.73 -7.77 -35.07
CA LEU A 548 -13.29 -7.50 -36.44
C LEU A 548 -13.93 -8.51 -37.40
N LYS A 549 -14.40 -8.06 -38.56
CA LYS A 549 -15.12 -8.90 -39.53
C LYS A 549 -14.19 -9.45 -40.61
N PRO A 550 -14.52 -10.60 -41.23
CA PRO A 550 -13.83 -11.07 -42.43
C PRO A 550 -13.80 -9.99 -43.52
N GLY A 551 -12.62 -9.71 -44.09
CA GLY A 551 -12.43 -8.66 -45.11
C GLY A 551 -12.30 -7.23 -44.56
N GLU A 552 -12.76 -6.95 -43.33
CA GLU A 552 -12.63 -5.63 -42.68
C GLU A 552 -11.17 -5.12 -42.63
N PRO A 553 -10.14 -5.93 -42.32
CA PRO A 553 -8.76 -5.47 -42.34
C PRO A 553 -8.34 -4.85 -43.68
N GLN A 554 -8.67 -5.50 -44.79
CA GLN A 554 -8.32 -5.00 -46.12
C GLN A 554 -9.11 -3.72 -46.45
N ILE A 555 -10.39 -3.67 -46.05
CA ILE A 555 -11.24 -2.47 -46.23
C ILE A 555 -10.65 -1.25 -45.51
N ILE A 556 -10.14 -1.43 -44.29
CA ILE A 556 -9.48 -0.36 -43.54
C ILE A 556 -8.24 0.14 -44.31
N LEU A 557 -7.40 -0.78 -44.78
CA LEU A 557 -6.19 -0.46 -45.54
C LEU A 557 -6.50 0.23 -46.88
N ASP A 558 -7.50 -0.25 -47.61
CA ASP A 558 -7.95 0.31 -48.89
C ASP A 558 -8.51 1.73 -48.74
N ALA A 559 -9.05 2.08 -47.57
CA ALA A 559 -9.45 3.43 -47.22
C ALA A 559 -8.26 4.37 -46.91
N GLY A 560 -7.03 3.86 -46.93
CA GLY A 560 -5.82 4.60 -46.59
C GLY A 560 -5.63 4.80 -45.09
N LEU A 561 -6.24 3.94 -44.26
CA LEU A 561 -6.07 3.89 -42.82
C LEU A 561 -5.13 2.75 -42.43
N ARG A 562 -4.59 2.83 -41.21
CA ARG A 562 -3.98 1.71 -40.49
C ARG A 562 -4.96 1.18 -39.45
N PHE A 563 -4.67 0.05 -38.82
CA PHE A 563 -5.40 -0.37 -37.62
C PHE A 563 -4.50 -0.97 -36.55
N PHE A 564 -4.94 -0.95 -35.30
CA PHE A 564 -4.28 -1.70 -34.21
C PHE A 564 -5.27 -2.68 -33.56
N PRO A 565 -4.85 -3.92 -33.29
CA PRO A 565 -5.73 -4.93 -32.72
C PRO A 565 -5.87 -4.78 -31.19
N ILE A 566 -7.12 -4.85 -30.72
CA ILE A 566 -7.50 -4.81 -29.30
C ILE A 566 -8.04 -6.18 -28.89
N PHE A 567 -7.72 -6.64 -27.69
CA PHE A 567 -8.28 -7.84 -27.09
C PHE A 567 -8.83 -7.54 -25.70
N GLN A 568 -10.12 -7.77 -25.48
CA GLN A 568 -10.76 -7.48 -24.20
C GLN A 568 -11.93 -8.42 -23.95
N TYR A 569 -11.75 -9.34 -22.99
CA TYR A 569 -12.81 -10.18 -22.43
C TYR A 569 -12.98 -9.82 -20.95
N ASN A 570 -14.18 -9.37 -20.57
CA ASN A 570 -14.57 -9.07 -19.19
C ASN A 570 -13.51 -8.27 -18.39
N GLY A 571 -12.90 -7.27 -19.04
CA GLY A 571 -11.76 -6.52 -18.48
C GLY A 571 -12.10 -5.54 -17.35
N THR A 572 -13.33 -5.57 -16.84
CA THR A 572 -13.91 -4.54 -15.95
C THR A 572 -13.93 -4.92 -14.46
N GLU A 573 -13.41 -6.09 -14.10
CA GLU A 573 -13.39 -6.56 -12.70
C GLU A 573 -12.16 -7.41 -12.38
N LEU A 574 -11.68 -7.32 -11.14
CA LEU A 574 -10.45 -7.95 -10.66
C LEU A 574 -10.39 -9.47 -10.92
N GLY A 575 -11.51 -10.18 -10.70
CA GLY A 575 -11.59 -11.65 -10.83
C GLY A 575 -11.31 -12.18 -12.24
N ASN A 576 -11.24 -11.31 -13.25
CA ASN A 576 -10.89 -11.69 -14.63
C ASN A 576 -9.40 -11.62 -14.92
N PHE A 577 -8.59 -11.10 -14.01
CA PHE A 577 -7.14 -11.01 -14.15
C PHE A 577 -6.45 -12.15 -13.40
N THR A 578 -6.36 -13.31 -14.04
CA THR A 578 -5.55 -14.45 -13.55
C THR A 578 -4.53 -14.86 -14.60
N ARG A 579 -3.44 -15.51 -14.17
CA ARG A 579 -2.41 -16.03 -15.09
C ARG A 579 -3.00 -16.98 -16.13
N ASP A 580 -3.89 -17.88 -15.73
CA ASP A 580 -4.46 -18.89 -16.64
C ASP A 580 -5.39 -18.25 -17.68
N LYS A 581 -6.26 -17.33 -17.25
CA LYS A 581 -7.08 -16.52 -18.17
C LYS A 581 -6.19 -15.75 -19.16
N GLY A 582 -5.11 -15.13 -18.68
CA GLY A 582 -4.17 -14.42 -19.55
C GLY A 582 -3.51 -15.34 -20.57
N TYR A 583 -3.09 -16.54 -20.18
CA TYR A 583 -2.51 -17.54 -21.07
C TYR A 583 -3.48 -17.97 -22.18
N ASP A 584 -4.72 -18.31 -21.83
CA ASP A 584 -5.75 -18.70 -22.80
C ASP A 584 -6.10 -17.55 -23.75
N GLN A 585 -6.23 -16.34 -23.21
CA GLN A 585 -6.54 -15.15 -24.00
C GLN A 585 -5.38 -14.74 -24.92
N GLY A 586 -4.13 -14.92 -24.49
CA GLY A 586 -2.96 -14.75 -25.37
C GLY A 586 -3.00 -15.69 -26.58
N LYS A 587 -3.35 -16.97 -26.36
CA LYS A 587 -3.50 -17.95 -27.45
C LYS A 587 -4.66 -17.60 -28.37
N LYS A 588 -5.81 -17.18 -27.81
CA LYS A 588 -6.97 -16.76 -28.59
C LYS A 588 -6.67 -15.54 -29.45
N ALA A 589 -6.04 -14.51 -28.88
CA ALA A 589 -5.62 -13.32 -29.59
C ALA A 589 -4.69 -13.66 -30.77
N HIS A 590 -3.72 -14.55 -30.56
CA HIS A 590 -2.86 -15.05 -31.63
C HIS A 590 -3.68 -15.68 -32.76
N GLN A 591 -4.56 -16.63 -32.44
CA GLN A 591 -5.37 -17.34 -33.44
C GLN A 591 -6.19 -16.36 -34.27
N LYS A 592 -6.87 -15.41 -33.61
CA LYS A 592 -7.68 -14.39 -34.29
C LYS A 592 -6.86 -13.45 -35.15
N ALA A 593 -5.68 -13.04 -34.68
CA ALA A 593 -4.78 -12.23 -35.50
C ALA A 593 -4.32 -12.97 -36.76
N VAL A 594 -4.02 -14.27 -36.67
CA VAL A 594 -3.69 -15.12 -37.84
C VAL A 594 -4.89 -15.28 -38.77
N GLU A 595 -6.08 -15.55 -38.23
CA GLU A 595 -7.32 -15.68 -39.00
C GLU A 595 -7.61 -14.43 -39.86
N HIS A 596 -7.29 -13.23 -39.34
CA HIS A 596 -7.44 -11.96 -40.05
C HIS A 596 -6.22 -11.60 -40.93
N GLY A 597 -5.21 -12.47 -41.04
CA GLY A 597 -4.03 -12.23 -41.86
C GLY A 597 -3.12 -11.12 -41.34
N ILE A 598 -3.17 -10.81 -40.04
CA ILE A 598 -2.34 -9.76 -39.43
C ILE A 598 -0.86 -10.21 -39.43
N GLY A 599 0.01 -9.35 -39.95
CA GLY A 599 1.44 -9.63 -40.10
C GLY A 599 2.19 -9.87 -38.78
N SER A 600 3.29 -10.62 -38.84
CA SER A 600 4.14 -10.87 -37.67
C SER A 600 4.73 -9.58 -37.09
N GLY A 601 4.97 -9.56 -35.77
CA GLY A 601 5.52 -8.42 -35.05
C GLY A 601 4.49 -7.38 -34.61
N THR A 602 3.23 -7.48 -35.07
CA THR A 602 2.14 -6.60 -34.60
C THR A 602 1.94 -6.73 -33.09
N CYS A 603 1.65 -5.59 -32.46
CA CYS A 603 1.30 -5.49 -31.05
C CYS A 603 -0.22 -5.63 -30.87
N VAL A 604 -0.67 -6.51 -29.98
CA VAL A 604 -2.07 -6.64 -29.57
C VAL A 604 -2.27 -6.02 -28.20
N TYR A 605 -3.21 -5.10 -28.06
CA TYR A 605 -3.50 -4.40 -26.81
C TYR A 605 -4.53 -5.15 -25.97
N PHE A 606 -4.12 -5.63 -24.79
CA PHE A 606 -5.02 -6.32 -23.85
C PHE A 606 -5.59 -5.34 -22.84
N GLY A 607 -6.92 -5.34 -22.64
CA GLY A 607 -7.63 -4.34 -21.85
C GLY A 607 -7.72 -4.64 -20.36
N VAL A 608 -7.30 -3.66 -19.54
CA VAL A 608 -7.59 -3.52 -18.11
C VAL A 608 -8.48 -2.30 -17.94
N ASP A 609 -9.79 -2.52 -17.92
CA ASP A 609 -10.81 -1.48 -18.09
C ASP A 609 -11.57 -1.22 -16.80
N TYR A 610 -10.83 -0.98 -15.73
CA TYR A 610 -11.34 -0.56 -14.43
C TYR A 610 -10.26 0.16 -13.62
N ASP A 611 -10.65 0.81 -12.52
CA ASP A 611 -9.73 1.53 -11.63
C ASP A 611 -8.93 0.57 -10.73
N ALA A 612 -7.95 -0.13 -11.31
CA ALA A 612 -7.08 -1.05 -10.58
C ALA A 612 -6.12 -0.30 -9.65
N THR A 613 -6.13 -0.67 -8.37
CA THR A 613 -5.17 -0.20 -7.36
C THR A 613 -3.79 -0.82 -7.57
N ASP A 614 -2.75 -0.22 -6.98
CA ASP A 614 -1.37 -0.73 -7.09
C ASP A 614 -1.20 -2.16 -6.54
N GLU A 615 -1.94 -2.50 -5.49
CA GLU A 615 -1.99 -3.84 -4.89
C GLU A 615 -2.63 -4.85 -5.84
N GLU A 616 -3.75 -4.50 -6.46
CA GLU A 616 -4.44 -5.33 -7.45
C GLU A 616 -3.60 -5.52 -8.72
N ILE A 617 -2.88 -4.48 -9.15
CA ILE A 617 -1.95 -4.57 -10.28
C ILE A 617 -0.88 -5.62 -9.99
N THR A 618 -0.28 -5.56 -8.80
CA THR A 618 0.79 -6.48 -8.38
C THR A 618 0.29 -7.92 -8.27
N SER A 619 -0.87 -8.11 -7.64
CA SER A 619 -1.39 -9.43 -7.27
C SER A 619 -2.16 -10.14 -8.39
N HIS A 620 -2.74 -9.41 -9.34
CA HIS A 620 -3.64 -9.98 -10.37
C HIS A 620 -3.27 -9.57 -11.79
N VAL A 621 -3.14 -8.26 -12.07
CA VAL A 621 -2.93 -7.75 -13.44
C VAL A 621 -1.58 -8.19 -14.00
N VAL A 622 -0.47 -8.00 -13.27
CA VAL A 622 0.86 -8.45 -13.72
C VAL A 622 0.91 -9.97 -13.96
N PRO A 623 0.39 -10.83 -13.05
CA PRO A 623 0.24 -12.26 -13.32
C PRO A 623 -0.57 -12.60 -14.59
N TYR A 624 -1.68 -11.89 -14.85
CA TYR A 624 -2.46 -12.04 -16.09
C TYR A 624 -1.59 -11.76 -17.33
N PHE A 625 -0.86 -10.66 -17.36
CA PHE A 625 0.02 -10.31 -18.49
C PHE A 625 1.20 -11.27 -18.66
N ASN A 626 1.72 -11.84 -17.57
CA ASN A 626 2.69 -12.94 -17.65
C ASN A 626 2.07 -14.19 -18.30
N GLY A 627 0.79 -14.44 -18.07
CA GLY A 627 0.00 -15.43 -18.80
C GLY A 627 -0.08 -15.11 -20.29
N VAL A 628 -0.50 -13.90 -20.65
CA VAL A 628 -0.60 -13.42 -22.06
C VAL A 628 0.71 -13.65 -22.81
N LYS A 629 1.83 -13.23 -22.21
CA LYS A 629 3.17 -13.42 -22.75
C LYS A 629 3.48 -14.89 -23.01
N ALA A 630 3.15 -15.77 -22.06
CA ALA A 630 3.37 -17.22 -22.19
C ALA A 630 2.49 -17.82 -23.30
N GLY A 631 1.21 -17.43 -23.38
CA GLY A 631 0.29 -17.90 -24.42
C GLY A 631 0.74 -17.50 -25.83
N LEU A 632 1.17 -16.25 -26.02
CA LEU A 632 1.74 -15.78 -27.29
C LEU A 632 3.03 -16.51 -27.65
N ALA A 633 3.92 -16.76 -26.68
CA ALA A 633 5.17 -17.49 -26.88
C ALA A 633 4.94 -18.95 -27.31
N GLU A 634 3.97 -19.63 -26.72
CA GLU A 634 3.61 -21.00 -27.11
C GLU A 634 3.11 -21.10 -28.54
N MET A 635 2.39 -20.08 -29.01
CA MET A 635 1.95 -19.97 -30.40
C MET A 635 3.07 -19.50 -31.34
N GLY A 636 4.35 -19.60 -30.94
CA GLY A 636 5.51 -19.27 -31.75
C GLY A 636 5.96 -17.80 -31.69
N GLY A 637 5.40 -16.98 -30.79
CA GLY A 637 5.88 -15.61 -30.56
C GLY A 637 5.67 -14.65 -31.74
N ARG A 638 4.72 -14.96 -32.64
CA ARG A 638 4.44 -14.16 -33.85
C ARG A 638 4.02 -12.73 -33.55
N TYR A 639 3.38 -12.48 -32.41
CA TYR A 639 2.85 -11.17 -32.01
C TYR A 639 3.43 -10.73 -30.67
N THR A 640 3.51 -9.42 -30.46
CA THR A 640 3.83 -8.83 -29.16
C THR A 640 2.54 -8.38 -28.46
N PHE A 641 2.61 -8.10 -27.16
CA PHE A 641 1.47 -7.55 -26.42
C PHE A 641 1.74 -6.12 -25.96
N GLY A 642 0.69 -5.33 -25.99
CA GLY A 642 0.56 -4.05 -25.33
C GLY A 642 -0.52 -4.12 -24.26
N VAL A 643 -0.66 -3.03 -23.51
CA VAL A 643 -1.64 -2.91 -22.42
C VAL A 643 -2.53 -1.70 -22.66
N TYR A 644 -3.84 -1.90 -22.57
CA TYR A 644 -4.80 -0.82 -22.38
C TYR A 644 -5.15 -0.67 -20.90
N GLY A 645 -5.13 0.55 -20.37
CA GLY A 645 -5.53 0.84 -18.99
C GLY A 645 -5.04 2.20 -18.48
N SER A 646 -5.21 2.44 -17.18
CA SER A 646 -4.76 3.69 -16.54
C SER A 646 -3.24 3.85 -16.62
N ARG A 647 -2.73 5.08 -16.45
CA ARG A 647 -1.28 5.37 -16.50
C ARG A 647 -0.48 4.44 -15.58
N ASN A 648 -0.93 4.21 -14.34
CA ASN A 648 -0.27 3.28 -13.41
C ASN A 648 -0.26 1.84 -13.94
N VAL A 649 -1.39 1.33 -14.43
CA VAL A 649 -1.47 0.00 -15.04
C VAL A 649 -0.47 -0.13 -16.19
N CYS A 650 -0.46 0.84 -17.11
CA CYS A 650 0.45 0.86 -18.24
C CYS A 650 1.93 0.86 -17.80
N ILE A 651 2.29 1.71 -16.83
CA ILE A 651 3.66 1.80 -16.29
C ILE A 651 4.08 0.47 -15.66
N ARG A 652 3.25 -0.07 -14.77
CA ARG A 652 3.55 -1.30 -14.01
C ARG A 652 3.62 -2.52 -14.90
N VAL A 653 2.67 -2.73 -15.80
CA VAL A 653 2.68 -3.87 -16.73
C VAL A 653 3.87 -3.77 -17.70
N SER A 654 4.21 -2.58 -18.18
CA SER A 654 5.39 -2.38 -19.03
C SER A 654 6.68 -2.74 -18.29
N LYS A 655 6.82 -2.33 -17.04
CA LYS A 655 7.99 -2.62 -16.20
C LYS A 655 8.08 -4.09 -15.77
N ASP A 656 6.98 -4.65 -15.29
CA ASP A 656 6.98 -5.91 -14.54
C ASP A 656 6.63 -7.14 -15.41
N ALA A 657 5.91 -6.95 -16.53
CA ALA A 657 5.58 -8.03 -17.49
C ALA A 657 6.24 -7.84 -18.87
N GLY A 658 6.61 -6.61 -19.22
CA GLY A 658 7.31 -6.29 -20.47
C GLY A 658 6.39 -5.95 -21.64
N ALA A 659 5.27 -5.24 -21.41
CA ALA A 659 4.42 -4.74 -22.48
C ALA A 659 5.22 -3.85 -23.45
N ARG A 660 5.07 -4.10 -24.75
CA ARG A 660 5.80 -3.38 -25.79
C ARG A 660 5.34 -1.92 -25.89
N TRP A 661 4.03 -1.71 -25.86
CA TRP A 661 3.39 -0.41 -26.00
C TRP A 661 2.23 -0.24 -25.00
N SER A 662 1.95 1.00 -24.66
CA SER A 662 0.82 1.38 -23.80
C SER A 662 -0.27 2.11 -24.59
N PHE A 663 -1.51 1.70 -24.41
CA PHE A 663 -2.72 2.40 -24.83
C PHE A 663 -3.41 2.96 -23.58
N VAL A 664 -3.24 4.24 -23.31
CA VAL A 664 -3.66 4.85 -22.05
C VAL A 664 -5.16 5.15 -22.09
N SER A 665 -5.89 4.73 -21.06
CA SER A 665 -7.31 5.08 -20.82
C SER A 665 -7.42 6.50 -20.25
N GLY A 666 -7.02 7.50 -21.05
CA GLY A 666 -6.89 8.89 -20.62
C GLY A 666 -8.22 9.57 -20.26
N MET A 667 -9.32 9.20 -20.90
CA MET A 667 -10.66 9.73 -20.64
C MET A 667 -11.18 9.35 -19.25
N SER A 668 -10.67 8.27 -18.66
CA SER A 668 -10.98 7.83 -17.29
C SER A 668 -10.18 8.65 -16.28
N TRP A 669 -10.26 9.98 -16.37
CA TRP A 669 -9.49 10.91 -15.54
C TRP A 669 -9.81 10.83 -14.03
N GLY A 670 -10.93 10.20 -13.67
CA GLY A 670 -11.30 9.92 -12.29
C GLY A 670 -10.65 8.66 -11.70
N PHE A 671 -10.03 7.79 -12.52
CA PHE A 671 -9.36 6.59 -12.03
C PHE A 671 -8.13 6.97 -11.20
N SER A 672 -7.97 6.33 -10.05
CA SER A 672 -6.82 6.49 -9.16
C SER A 672 -5.50 6.27 -9.90
N GLY A 673 -5.41 5.30 -10.81
CA GLY A 673 -4.22 5.04 -11.62
C GLY A 673 -3.89 6.12 -12.66
N ASN A 674 -4.75 7.13 -12.84
CA ASN A 674 -4.51 8.31 -13.68
C ASN A 674 -4.18 9.57 -12.85
N LEU A 675 -4.34 9.52 -11.51
CA LEU A 675 -4.08 10.61 -10.59
C LEU A 675 -2.78 10.35 -9.83
N GLY A 676 -1.73 11.11 -10.13
CA GLY A 676 -0.42 10.89 -9.51
C GLY A 676 0.63 10.23 -10.41
N PHE A 677 0.29 9.94 -11.67
CA PHE A 677 1.14 9.20 -12.59
C PHE A 677 1.40 9.97 -13.90
N PRO A 678 2.65 10.04 -14.40
CA PRO A 678 2.96 10.65 -15.69
C PRO A 678 2.51 9.75 -16.86
N LEU A 679 2.55 10.29 -18.08
CA LEU A 679 2.38 9.45 -19.28
C LEU A 679 3.48 8.37 -19.34
N PRO A 680 3.15 7.09 -19.62
CA PRO A 680 4.13 6.02 -19.70
C PRO A 680 5.15 6.24 -20.82
N GLU A 681 6.43 5.91 -20.63
CA GLU A 681 7.48 6.06 -21.67
C GLU A 681 7.09 5.45 -23.02
N ASN A 682 6.47 4.27 -23.00
CA ASN A 682 6.06 3.51 -24.17
C ASN A 682 4.60 3.78 -24.61
N TRP A 683 3.98 4.89 -24.22
CA TRP A 683 2.64 5.23 -24.69
C TRP A 683 2.61 5.38 -26.21
N SER A 684 1.65 4.75 -26.87
CA SER A 684 1.42 4.87 -28.33
C SER A 684 0.08 5.51 -28.62
N PHE A 685 -0.93 5.16 -27.82
CA PHE A 685 -2.27 5.70 -27.91
C PHE A 685 -2.68 6.28 -26.55
N ASN A 686 -3.41 7.38 -26.55
CA ASN A 686 -4.10 7.90 -25.37
C ASN A 686 -5.56 8.19 -25.75
N GLN A 687 -6.49 7.43 -25.17
CA GLN A 687 -7.93 7.60 -25.36
C GLN A 687 -8.38 8.82 -24.57
N ILE A 688 -8.94 9.85 -25.20
CA ILE A 688 -9.18 11.14 -24.53
C ILE A 688 -10.65 11.56 -24.47
N HIS A 689 -11.50 11.06 -25.37
CA HIS A 689 -12.89 11.52 -25.52
C HIS A 689 -13.72 10.46 -26.26
N GLU A 690 -14.90 10.09 -25.73
CA GLU A 690 -15.90 9.27 -26.43
C GLU A 690 -17.02 10.17 -26.96
N TYR A 691 -17.40 10.03 -28.22
CA TYR A 691 -18.48 10.81 -28.82
C TYR A 691 -19.22 10.05 -29.92
N GLU A 692 -20.46 10.47 -30.21
CA GLU A 692 -21.21 10.01 -31.38
C GLU A 692 -20.64 10.68 -32.65
N PHE A 693 -19.85 9.93 -33.43
CA PHE A 693 -19.28 10.42 -34.68
C PHE A 693 -20.36 10.61 -35.75
N GLN A 694 -21.32 9.68 -35.79
CA GLN A 694 -22.58 9.77 -36.51
C GLN A 694 -23.64 9.08 -35.67
N ALA A 695 -24.93 9.34 -35.93
CA ALA A 695 -26.02 8.71 -35.17
C ALA A 695 -25.90 7.17 -35.20
N GLY A 696 -25.72 6.57 -34.02
CA GLY A 696 -25.54 5.12 -33.86
C GLY A 696 -24.14 4.62 -34.16
N TRP A 697 -23.15 5.53 -34.19
CA TRP A 697 -21.74 5.21 -34.37
C TRP A 697 -20.90 6.02 -33.36
N GLY A 698 -20.80 5.47 -32.16
CA GLY A 698 -19.85 5.90 -31.14
C GLY A 698 -18.40 5.66 -31.57
N LEU A 699 -17.53 6.62 -31.27
CA LEU A 699 -16.11 6.60 -31.58
C LEU A 699 -15.32 7.18 -30.40
N ASP A 700 -14.21 6.53 -30.08
CA ASP A 700 -13.25 7.03 -29.10
C ASP A 700 -12.11 7.76 -29.82
N HIS A 701 -11.81 8.98 -29.40
CA HIS A 701 -10.65 9.76 -29.85
C HIS A 701 -9.38 9.23 -29.21
N ASN A 702 -8.43 8.81 -30.05
CA ASN A 702 -7.12 8.36 -29.65
C ASN A 702 -6.03 9.29 -30.19
N ILE A 703 -5.29 9.91 -29.29
CA ILE A 703 -4.05 10.57 -29.68
C ILE A 703 -3.04 9.48 -30.00
N TRP A 704 -2.57 9.46 -31.25
CA TRP A 704 -1.56 8.53 -31.72
C TRP A 704 -0.20 9.23 -31.74
N ARG A 705 0.78 8.68 -31.02
CA ARG A 705 2.09 9.31 -30.85
C ARG A 705 2.99 9.07 -32.07
N ASP A 706 3.57 10.14 -32.59
CA ASP A 706 4.59 10.05 -33.63
C ASP A 706 5.77 9.17 -33.19
N GLY A 707 6.21 8.26 -34.08
CA GLY A 707 7.31 7.34 -33.81
C GLY A 707 7.01 6.23 -32.80
N SER A 708 5.74 6.03 -32.44
CA SER A 708 5.27 4.90 -31.61
C SER A 708 4.77 3.72 -32.47
N ASP A 709 3.88 2.87 -31.94
CA ASP A 709 3.32 1.73 -32.68
C ASP A 709 2.79 2.16 -34.07
N PRO A 710 3.37 1.64 -35.18
CA PRO A 710 2.92 2.00 -36.51
C PRO A 710 1.56 1.39 -36.88
N GLY A 711 1.01 0.48 -36.07
CA GLY A 711 -0.16 -0.31 -36.40
C GLY A 711 0.07 -1.23 -37.60
N VAL A 712 -0.99 -1.92 -38.00
CA VAL A 712 -1.05 -2.79 -39.17
C VAL A 712 -1.21 -1.93 -40.42
N SER A 713 -0.29 -2.10 -41.38
CA SER A 713 -0.31 -1.43 -42.69
C SER A 713 -0.42 -2.39 -43.87
N ALA A 714 -0.44 -3.70 -43.63
CA ALA A 714 -0.62 -4.75 -44.62
C ALA A 714 -1.19 -6.01 -43.95
N VAL A 715 -1.94 -6.80 -44.72
CA VAL A 715 -2.42 -8.14 -44.32
C VAL A 715 -2.01 -9.18 -45.35
N GLY A 716 -1.95 -10.46 -44.94
CA GLY A 716 -1.59 -11.58 -45.82
C GLY A 716 -0.10 -11.76 -46.07
N GLN A 717 0.76 -11.19 -45.22
CA GLN A 717 2.21 -11.44 -45.25
C GLN A 717 2.54 -12.57 -44.26
N GLU A 718 3.12 -13.67 -44.78
CA GLU A 718 3.49 -14.87 -44.02
C GLU A 718 4.58 -14.60 -42.98
#